data_AF-A0A329RKS9-F1
#
_entry.id   AF-A0A329RKS9-F1
#
_cell.length_a   1.000
_cell.length_b   1.000
_cell.length_c   1.000
_cell.angle_alpha   90.00
_cell.angle_beta   90.00
_cell.angle_gamma   90.00
#
_symmetry.space_group_name_H-M   'P 1'
#
loop_
_entity.id
_entity.type
_entity.pdbx_description
1 polymer ?
#
loop_
_entity_poly.entity_id
_entity_poly.type
_entity_poly.pdbx_seq_one_letter_code
_entity_poly.pdbx_strand_id
1 'polypeptide(L)'
;MARGNTDCRSRRSDGFSRRRRRSDSDDNAQPASQNAGDGSDVEIITDFRSKRELEAVQDEVNVSPDERERLRDREERDAFAERLRQRDEERTKHKRKAEEIEGREGLTSDEIKQLAKRGTLDAGQSERLNQLRELSRQEYLKKREEKELELLEFQLKDEDVLFQETKRSKKEQQQLELNQRILETAKARSKKEEVDGYQIPDSYEEVDDEGNRIRKKQDLLTDRYEEEEVLHTEQEVWEETQVKMATSRFGAKDKHKEIQEEDEFVFDDQIDFISQQMLSGHHVSDEDVKEARKKMEQAKHLSMQEGRKQLPVYPYRESLLEAIRNYPVIIIEGETGSGKTTQIPQYLHEVGYSELGIIGCTQPRRVAAMSVAARVAQEMDVKLGNEVGYSIRFEDCTSDKTVIKYMTDGMLLREFLTEPDLKSYSVMIIDEAHERTLSTDILFGLIKDIARFRDDIKIIVASATLDATKFSAYFDDAPIFKIPGRMFPVDILYTKAPEAEYLDAAIVTVLQIHISQPLGDILVFFTGQEEIEAAEETLLQRTRGLGSRIRELLIRPIYATLPSERQAQVFEPTPEGARKVVLSTNIAETSLTIAGICYVIDTGFCKQTNYNAQTGMESLLVAPVSQAMANQRAGRAGRTAPGKCFRLYTAWSYKNELDENTVPEIQRTNLASVVLLMKSLGINDLLHFDFMDPPPEKALIRSLEQLYALGALNGLGELTKLGRRMAEFPLDPMMSKALLASEKFGCVEEVMTVCAMLSVNNSIFYRPKDKAVHADNARINFARGGGGDHITLMNVYNQWVETNYSTQWTYENFVIMRSLKTARDVREQLEGLCDRVELERTSNRSDHEPIRKAICAGYFYNTAKLDNSGHYKTVKKAQSVHIHPSSCLIKLEEVPRWVVYHELAFTTKEYMRNVIPIKSEWLMELAPHYYKTKEVEDARTKKMPKAVGRPG
;
A
#
# COMPACT_ATOMS: atom_id res chain seq x y z
N MET A 1 21.14 45.82 40.80
CA MET A 1 20.51 46.48 41.97
C MET A 1 19.43 45.54 42.49
N ALA A 2 19.50 45.22 43.80
CA ALA A 2 18.60 44.44 44.68
C ALA A 2 17.94 43.15 44.13
N ARG A 3 18.42 41.93 44.47
CA ARG A 3 18.26 41.16 45.74
C ARG A 3 16.77 40.81 46.04
N GLY A 4 16.36 39.59 46.38
CA GLY A 4 17.06 38.33 46.66
C GLY A 4 16.11 37.30 47.32
N ASN A 5 16.53 36.03 47.27
CA ASN A 5 16.25 34.85 48.12
C ASN A 5 15.20 34.94 49.25
N THR A 6 14.43 33.85 49.46
CA THR A 6 14.76 32.81 50.48
C THR A 6 13.82 31.60 50.47
N ASP A 7 14.45 30.42 50.62
CA ASP A 7 13.92 29.10 50.99
C ASP A 7 13.10 29.08 52.31
N CYS A 8 12.21 28.09 52.47
CA CYS A 8 12.39 26.93 53.38
C CYS A 8 11.08 26.22 53.79
N ARG A 9 11.04 24.91 53.47
CA ARG A 9 10.80 23.77 54.39
C ARG A 9 9.63 23.78 55.41
N SER A 10 8.70 22.84 55.17
CA SER A 10 8.50 21.60 55.97
C SER A 10 7.15 21.35 56.69
N ARG A 11 6.69 20.10 56.48
CA ARG A 11 6.12 19.13 57.44
C ARG A 11 4.62 19.18 57.82
N ARG A 12 3.96 18.13 57.32
CA ARG A 12 3.23 17.04 58.02
C ARG A 12 1.86 17.30 58.67
N SER A 13 1.09 16.21 58.54
CA SER A 13 0.16 15.59 59.49
C SER A 13 -1.28 16.09 59.56
N ASP A 14 -2.15 15.12 59.27
CA ASP A 14 -3.33 14.71 60.02
C ASP A 14 -4.59 15.59 59.98
N GLY A 15 -5.63 14.99 59.39
CA GLY A 15 -6.66 14.44 60.26
C GLY A 15 -8.00 15.18 60.29
N PHE A 16 -9.03 14.41 59.91
CA PHE A 16 -10.35 14.39 60.54
C PHE A 16 -11.35 15.53 60.27
N SER A 17 -12.28 15.19 59.37
CA SER A 17 -13.67 14.85 59.74
C SER A 17 -14.75 15.92 59.94
N ARG A 18 -15.89 15.56 59.33
CA ARG A 18 -17.27 15.54 59.85
C ARG A 18 -18.07 16.85 60.02
N ARG A 19 -19.23 16.76 59.36
CA ARG A 19 -20.61 17.02 59.83
C ARG A 19 -21.26 18.38 59.53
N ARG A 20 -22.15 18.30 58.54
CA ARG A 20 -23.53 18.83 58.44
C ARG A 20 -24.15 19.48 59.70
N ARG A 21 -24.76 20.66 59.47
CA ARG A 21 -26.03 21.20 60.02
C ARG A 21 -26.80 21.81 58.81
N ARG A 22 -27.99 21.37 58.41
CA ARG A 22 -29.38 21.55 58.93
C ARG A 22 -29.92 23.00 58.87
N SER A 23 -31.01 23.16 58.10
CA SER A 23 -32.17 24.05 58.29
C SER A 23 -33.22 23.63 57.23
N ASP A 24 -34.36 22.99 57.52
CA ASP A 24 -35.57 23.34 58.30
C ASP A 24 -36.68 24.03 57.46
N SER A 25 -37.92 23.81 57.94
CA SER A 25 -39.25 24.32 57.57
C SER A 25 -40.06 23.49 56.56
N ASP A 26 -41.35 23.18 56.75
CA ASP A 26 -42.25 23.15 57.92
C ASP A 26 -43.60 22.52 57.50
N ASP A 27 -44.41 22.18 58.51
CA ASP A 27 -45.88 22.09 58.54
C ASP A 27 -46.68 20.80 58.21
N ASN A 28 -46.99 20.10 59.32
CA ASN A 28 -48.34 19.86 59.90
C ASN A 28 -49.45 19.12 59.11
N ALA A 29 -49.80 17.90 59.57
CA ALA A 29 -51.03 17.62 60.35
C ALA A 29 -51.24 16.10 60.59
N GLN A 30 -51.34 15.70 61.86
CA GLN A 30 -51.91 14.43 62.39
C GLN A 30 -53.40 14.67 62.77
N PRO A 31 -54.27 13.69 63.17
CA PRO A 31 -54.02 12.46 63.96
C PRO A 31 -54.86 11.24 63.46
N ALA A 32 -54.98 10.03 64.05
CA ALA A 32 -54.95 9.53 65.42
C ALA A 32 -54.79 7.97 65.38
N SER A 33 -53.93 7.38 66.22
CA SER A 33 -54.22 6.64 67.48
C SER A 33 -54.67 5.17 67.39
N GLN A 34 -53.79 4.29 67.91
CA GLN A 34 -54.02 3.27 68.98
C GLN A 34 -54.95 2.08 68.67
N ASN A 35 -54.68 0.80 68.98
CA ASN A 35 -53.99 0.12 70.08
C ASN A 35 -53.60 -1.30 69.58
N ALA A 36 -52.37 -1.79 69.79
CA ALA A 36 -51.82 -2.45 70.99
C ALA A 36 -52.08 -3.96 71.05
N GLY A 37 -50.98 -4.72 71.15
CA GLY A 37 -50.95 -6.17 71.34
C GLY A 37 -49.52 -6.72 71.29
N ASP A 38 -48.79 -6.58 72.40
CA ASP A 38 -47.64 -7.39 72.83
C ASP A 38 -47.81 -8.88 72.44
N GLY A 39 -46.80 -9.69 72.16
CA GLY A 39 -45.35 -9.55 72.29
C GLY A 39 -44.74 -10.95 72.09
N SER A 40 -43.50 -10.99 71.59
CA SER A 40 -42.44 -12.01 71.73
C SER A 40 -41.63 -12.13 70.44
N ASP A 41 -40.37 -11.69 70.54
CA ASP A 41 -39.32 -11.83 69.56
C ASP A 41 -39.00 -13.31 69.27
N VAL A 42 -38.76 -13.66 68.00
CA VAL A 42 -37.45 -14.08 67.47
C VAL A 42 -37.63 -14.68 66.05
N GLU A 43 -36.97 -13.99 65.10
CA GLU A 43 -36.41 -14.42 63.80
C GLU A 43 -37.24 -15.26 62.80
N ILE A 44 -37.81 -14.56 61.80
CA ILE A 44 -38.06 -15.10 60.46
C ILE A 44 -37.49 -14.14 59.42
N ILE A 45 -36.72 -14.74 58.50
CA ILE A 45 -35.87 -14.20 57.42
C ILE A 45 -36.59 -13.14 56.57
N THR A 46 -35.96 -11.97 56.34
CA THR A 46 -36.41 -10.99 55.33
C THR A 46 -35.46 -10.95 54.15
N ASP A 47 -35.97 -11.42 53.02
CA ASP A 47 -35.38 -11.33 51.69
C ASP A 47 -35.18 -9.86 51.27
N PHE A 48 -33.94 -9.39 51.35
CA PHE A 48 -33.51 -8.09 50.81
C PHE A 48 -33.04 -8.16 49.35
N ARG A 49 -33.06 -9.35 48.71
CA ARG A 49 -32.65 -9.52 47.30
C ARG A 49 -33.76 -9.22 46.30
N SER A 50 -35.02 -9.54 46.62
CA SER A 50 -36.13 -9.39 45.67
C SER A 50 -36.50 -7.94 45.35
N LYS A 51 -36.29 -7.01 46.30
CA LYS A 51 -36.62 -5.58 46.08
C LYS A 51 -35.64 -4.86 45.14
N ARG A 52 -34.37 -5.27 45.14
CA ARG A 52 -33.35 -4.68 44.27
C ARG A 52 -33.45 -5.19 42.83
N GLU A 53 -33.92 -6.42 42.64
CA GLU A 53 -34.26 -6.96 41.33
C GLU A 53 -35.55 -6.32 40.76
N LEU A 54 -36.54 -6.00 41.61
CA LEU A 54 -37.76 -5.31 41.18
C LEU A 54 -37.55 -3.81 40.85
N GLU A 55 -36.64 -3.12 41.55
CA GLU A 55 -36.27 -1.72 41.22
C GLU A 55 -35.39 -1.63 39.97
N ALA A 56 -34.48 -2.59 39.74
CA ALA A 56 -33.71 -2.67 38.50
C ALA A 56 -34.60 -2.97 37.27
N VAL A 57 -35.65 -3.77 37.44
CA VAL A 57 -36.62 -4.06 36.37
C VAL A 57 -37.56 -2.87 36.11
N GLN A 58 -37.78 -1.97 37.07
CA GLN A 58 -38.63 -0.78 36.87
C GLN A 58 -37.92 0.37 36.16
N ASP A 59 -36.60 0.56 36.36
CA ASP A 59 -35.82 1.56 35.63
C ASP A 59 -35.58 1.17 34.16
N GLU A 60 -35.66 -0.11 33.80
CA GLU A 60 -35.64 -0.54 32.40
C GLU A 60 -36.91 -0.19 31.62
N VAL A 61 -38.03 0.17 32.27
CA VAL A 61 -39.32 0.38 31.57
C VAL A 61 -39.44 1.80 30.98
N ASN A 62 -38.71 2.80 31.50
CA ASN A 62 -38.84 4.21 31.08
C ASN A 62 -37.75 4.74 30.13
N VAL A 63 -36.82 3.89 29.70
CA VAL A 63 -35.80 4.27 28.70
C VAL A 63 -36.43 4.24 27.30
N SER A 64 -36.31 5.32 26.54
CA SER A 64 -36.83 5.38 25.16
C SER A 64 -36.20 4.27 24.31
N PRO A 65 -36.88 3.74 23.28
CA PRO A 65 -36.32 2.69 22.41
C PRO A 65 -34.92 3.02 21.90
N ASP A 66 -34.70 4.29 21.53
CA ASP A 66 -33.42 4.80 21.03
C ASP A 66 -32.30 4.79 22.08
N GLU A 67 -32.65 5.04 23.35
CA GLU A 67 -31.67 5.06 24.44
C GLU A 67 -31.30 3.63 24.91
N ARG A 68 -32.22 2.67 24.78
CA ARG A 68 -31.90 1.23 24.94
C ARG A 68 -31.02 0.71 23.81
N GLU A 69 -31.31 1.10 22.57
CA GLU A 69 -30.48 0.74 21.42
C GLU A 69 -29.06 1.32 21.58
N ARG A 70 -28.94 2.55 22.07
CA ARG A 70 -27.65 3.20 22.38
C ARG A 70 -26.84 2.47 23.45
N LEU A 71 -27.47 2.05 24.54
CA LEU A 71 -26.78 1.29 25.61
C LEU A 71 -26.29 -0.06 25.09
N ARG A 72 -27.13 -0.79 24.33
CA ARG A 72 -26.73 -2.03 23.65
C ARG A 72 -25.58 -1.80 22.68
N ASP A 73 -25.61 -0.73 21.89
CA ASP A 73 -24.54 -0.39 20.97
C ASP A 73 -23.22 -0.12 21.69
N ARG A 74 -23.25 0.51 22.88
CA ARG A 74 -22.06 0.74 23.72
C ARG A 74 -21.54 -0.56 24.34
N GLU A 75 -22.41 -1.40 24.90
CA GLU A 75 -22.01 -2.70 25.44
C GLU A 75 -21.41 -3.59 24.35
N GLU A 76 -22.01 -3.61 23.15
CA GLU A 76 -21.44 -4.31 22.01
C GLU A 76 -20.14 -3.68 21.51
N ARG A 77 -19.92 -2.37 21.72
CA ARG A 77 -18.63 -1.70 21.40
C ARG A 77 -17.53 -2.24 22.26
N ASP A 78 -17.76 -2.27 23.56
CA ASP A 78 -16.75 -2.71 24.51
C ASP A 78 -16.50 -4.21 24.30
N ALA A 79 -17.55 -5.01 24.10
CA ALA A 79 -17.44 -6.42 23.78
C ALA A 79 -16.72 -6.68 22.42
N PHE A 80 -17.01 -5.90 21.38
CA PHE A 80 -16.33 -6.05 20.07
C PHE A 80 -14.86 -5.64 20.17
N ALA A 81 -14.55 -4.53 20.86
CA ALA A 81 -13.18 -4.09 21.08
C ALA A 81 -12.37 -5.11 21.89
N GLU A 82 -12.97 -5.76 22.89
CA GLU A 82 -12.35 -6.85 23.64
C GLU A 82 -12.11 -8.08 22.76
N ARG A 83 -13.10 -8.51 21.95
CA ARG A 83 -12.91 -9.62 21.00
C ARG A 83 -11.82 -9.32 19.98
N LEU A 84 -11.77 -8.10 19.46
CA LEU A 84 -10.75 -7.65 18.51
C LEU A 84 -9.36 -7.70 19.15
N ARG A 85 -9.20 -7.18 20.37
CA ARG A 85 -7.94 -7.25 21.12
C ARG A 85 -7.52 -8.69 21.39
N GLN A 86 -8.44 -9.54 21.83
CA GLN A 86 -8.17 -10.96 22.07
C GLN A 86 -7.72 -11.66 20.79
N ARG A 87 -8.37 -11.39 19.65
CA ARG A 87 -8.05 -12.01 18.37
C ARG A 87 -6.74 -11.48 17.77
N ASP A 88 -6.46 -10.19 17.93
CA ASP A 88 -5.19 -9.59 17.54
C ASP A 88 -4.06 -10.16 18.42
N GLU A 89 -4.27 -10.30 19.74
CA GLU A 89 -3.36 -11.01 20.64
C GLU A 89 -3.18 -12.47 20.27
N GLU A 90 -4.25 -13.19 19.94
CA GLU A 90 -4.24 -14.59 19.55
C GLU A 90 -3.52 -14.77 18.22
N ARG A 91 -3.71 -13.89 17.24
CA ARG A 91 -3.01 -13.92 15.95
C ARG A 91 -1.53 -13.58 16.13
N THR A 92 -1.19 -12.66 17.03
CA THR A 92 0.20 -12.38 17.40
C THR A 92 0.81 -13.57 18.13
N LYS A 93 0.05 -14.22 19.02
CA LYS A 93 0.42 -15.49 19.67
C LYS A 93 0.44 -16.66 18.69
N HIS A 94 -0.33 -16.65 17.60
CA HIS A 94 -0.37 -17.68 16.57
C HIS A 94 0.77 -17.52 15.57
N LYS A 95 1.21 -16.30 15.28
CA LYS A 95 2.49 -16.03 14.60
C LYS A 95 3.67 -16.46 15.46
N ARG A 96 3.69 -16.04 16.74
CA ARG A 96 4.69 -16.53 17.72
C ARG A 96 4.62 -18.05 17.90
N LYS A 97 3.42 -18.64 17.89
CA LYS A 97 3.26 -20.10 17.95
C LYS A 97 3.60 -20.77 16.62
N ALA A 98 3.37 -20.18 15.46
CA ALA A 98 3.79 -20.76 14.18
C ALA A 98 5.32 -20.76 14.08
N GLU A 99 5.96 -19.69 14.53
CA GLU A 99 7.41 -19.60 14.71
C GLU A 99 7.93 -20.54 15.83
N GLU A 100 7.17 -20.76 16.91
CA GLU A 100 7.48 -21.77 17.95
C GLU A 100 7.12 -23.21 17.52
N ILE A 101 6.18 -23.44 16.60
CA ILE A 101 5.72 -24.77 16.16
C ILE A 101 6.69 -25.31 15.10
N GLU A 102 7.29 -24.44 14.27
CA GLU A 102 8.49 -24.81 13.51
C GLU A 102 9.73 -25.02 14.39
N GLY A 103 9.65 -24.63 15.68
CA GLY A 103 10.75 -24.68 16.65
C GLY A 103 10.39 -25.35 17.99
N ARG A 104 9.57 -26.40 18.04
CA ARG A 104 9.23 -27.08 19.31
C ARG A 104 9.65 -28.54 19.35
N GLU A 105 10.86 -28.75 19.87
CA GLU A 105 11.01 -29.49 21.12
C GLU A 105 11.90 -28.64 22.05
N GLY A 106 11.28 -27.94 23.00
CA GLY A 106 11.97 -27.05 23.93
C GLY A 106 11.12 -26.77 25.16
N LEU A 107 11.77 -26.84 26.33
CA LEU A 107 11.26 -26.95 27.70
C LEU A 107 10.15 -25.96 28.13
N THR A 108 9.40 -26.37 29.16
CA THR A 108 8.11 -25.77 29.54
C THR A 108 8.24 -24.45 30.29
N SER A 109 7.19 -23.62 30.22
CA SER A 109 7.14 -22.23 30.74
C SER A 109 7.43 -22.09 32.24
N ASP A 110 7.32 -23.17 33.03
CA ASP A 110 7.58 -23.14 34.47
C ASP A 110 9.07 -23.31 34.80
N GLU A 111 9.85 -23.96 33.93
CA GLU A 111 11.31 -24.08 34.06
C GLU A 111 12.01 -22.76 33.73
N ILE A 112 11.47 -21.99 32.78
CA ILE A 112 11.98 -20.66 32.39
C ILE A 112 11.78 -19.64 33.52
N LYS A 113 10.66 -19.71 34.26
CA LYS A 113 10.39 -18.83 35.41
C LYS A 113 11.32 -19.11 36.59
N GLN A 114 11.77 -20.35 36.76
CA GLN A 114 12.76 -20.69 37.80
C GLN A 114 14.16 -20.20 37.42
N LEU A 115 14.50 -20.16 36.13
CA LEU A 115 15.78 -19.65 35.62
C LEU A 115 15.89 -18.12 35.72
N ALA A 116 14.80 -17.38 35.52
CA ALA A 116 14.78 -15.92 35.63
C ALA A 116 15.05 -15.39 37.06
N LYS A 117 14.89 -16.23 38.10
CA LYS A 117 15.08 -15.84 39.51
C LYS A 117 16.52 -15.95 40.03
N ARG A 118 17.47 -16.45 39.24
CA ARG A 118 18.89 -16.54 39.64
C ARG A 118 19.77 -15.73 38.68
N GLY A 119 19.62 -14.42 38.73
CA GLY A 119 20.48 -13.47 38.02
C GLY A 119 21.62 -12.97 38.90
N THR A 120 22.80 -13.58 38.77
CA THR A 120 24.10 -12.91 38.96
C THR A 120 25.12 -13.57 38.04
N LEU A 121 25.78 -12.74 37.22
CA LEU A 121 26.72 -13.08 36.15
C LEU A 121 27.88 -13.97 36.62
N ASP A 122 28.18 -15.04 35.88
CA ASP A 122 29.50 -15.65 35.90
C ASP A 122 29.84 -16.35 34.57
N ALA A 123 31.13 -16.33 34.19
CA ALA A 123 31.67 -16.67 32.87
C ALA A 123 31.38 -18.11 32.38
N GLY A 124 30.92 -19.00 33.25
CA GLY A 124 30.55 -20.38 32.90
C GLY A 124 29.28 -20.54 32.05
N GLN A 125 28.42 -19.52 31.94
CA GLN A 125 27.21 -19.60 31.10
C GLN A 125 27.50 -19.56 29.60
N SER A 126 28.60 -18.94 29.17
CA SER A 126 28.98 -18.89 27.75
C SER A 126 29.40 -20.26 27.22
N GLU A 127 30.11 -21.05 28.03
CA GLU A 127 30.49 -22.43 27.67
C GLU A 127 29.26 -23.35 27.61
N ARG A 128 28.32 -23.20 28.55
CA ARG A 128 27.10 -24.02 28.57
C ARG A 128 26.16 -23.70 27.40
N LEU A 129 26.07 -22.42 27.00
CA LEU A 129 25.36 -22.01 25.79
C LEU A 129 26.03 -22.50 24.51
N ASN A 130 27.38 -22.51 24.47
CA ASN A 130 28.11 -23.08 23.34
C ASN A 130 27.90 -24.60 23.23
N GLN A 131 27.90 -25.32 24.36
CA GLN A 131 27.57 -26.76 24.40
C GLN A 131 26.13 -27.03 23.95
N LEU A 132 25.16 -26.21 24.37
CA LEU A 132 23.77 -26.32 23.92
C LEU A 132 23.62 -26.02 22.41
N ARG A 133 24.39 -25.06 21.88
CA ARG A 133 24.45 -24.79 20.44
C ARG A 133 25.08 -25.94 19.66
N GLU A 134 26.12 -26.57 20.18
CA GLU A 134 26.72 -27.76 19.57
C GLU A 134 25.74 -28.93 19.55
N LEU A 135 25.04 -29.20 20.65
CA LEU A 135 24.01 -30.24 20.72
C LEU A 135 22.85 -29.97 19.75
N SER A 136 22.35 -28.73 19.72
CA SER A 136 21.31 -28.33 18.76
C SER A 136 21.79 -28.45 17.30
N ARG A 137 23.06 -28.15 17.03
CA ARG A 137 23.66 -28.30 15.69
C ARG A 137 23.81 -29.77 15.30
N GLN A 138 24.17 -30.64 16.25
CA GLN A 138 24.23 -32.09 16.02
C GLN A 138 22.85 -32.67 15.73
N GLU A 139 21.81 -32.27 16.46
CA GLU A 139 20.43 -32.68 16.18
C GLU A 139 19.91 -32.16 14.84
N TYR A 140 20.22 -30.90 14.51
CA TYR A 140 19.87 -30.34 13.20
C TYR A 140 20.54 -31.10 12.05
N LEU A 141 21.80 -31.50 12.20
CA LEU A 141 22.51 -32.28 11.19
C LEU A 141 21.87 -33.66 10.98
N LYS A 142 21.44 -34.34 12.05
CA LYS A 142 20.69 -35.61 11.95
C LYS A 142 19.37 -35.42 11.20
N LYS A 143 18.56 -34.43 11.59
CA LYS A 143 17.28 -34.11 10.92
C LYS A 143 17.48 -33.74 9.44
N ARG A 144 18.58 -33.05 9.12
CA ARG A 144 18.92 -32.69 7.75
C ARG A 144 19.34 -33.90 6.92
N GLU A 145 20.13 -34.81 7.50
CA GLU A 145 20.54 -36.06 6.85
C GLU A 145 19.30 -36.93 6.53
N GLU A 146 18.36 -37.07 7.47
CA GLU A 146 17.09 -37.77 7.24
C GLU A 146 16.29 -37.14 6.10
N LYS A 147 16.15 -35.80 6.10
CA LYS A 147 15.41 -35.09 5.05
C LYS A 147 16.07 -35.21 3.67
N GLU A 148 17.41 -35.18 3.59
CA GLU A 148 18.13 -35.38 2.33
C GLU A 148 17.97 -36.81 1.82
N LEU A 149 17.92 -37.82 2.70
CA LEU A 149 17.65 -39.21 2.32
C LEU A 149 16.22 -39.43 1.84
N GLU A 150 15.23 -38.82 2.49
CA GLU A 150 13.83 -38.86 2.02
C GLU A 150 13.67 -38.22 0.65
N LEU A 151 14.34 -37.07 0.44
CA LEU A 151 14.29 -36.36 -0.84
C LEU A 151 14.96 -37.17 -1.95
N LEU A 152 16.09 -37.84 -1.67
CA LEU A 152 16.75 -38.75 -2.61
C LEU A 152 15.87 -39.97 -2.94
N GLU A 153 15.17 -40.53 -1.95
CA GLU A 153 14.22 -41.63 -2.17
C GLU A 153 13.03 -41.19 -3.04
N PHE A 154 12.51 -39.98 -2.83
CA PHE A 154 11.42 -39.42 -3.64
C PHE A 154 11.89 -39.16 -5.08
N GLN A 155 13.09 -38.60 -5.26
CA GLN A 155 13.69 -38.39 -6.58
C GLN A 155 13.85 -39.69 -7.36
N LEU A 156 14.34 -40.76 -6.73
CA LEU A 156 14.44 -42.07 -7.39
C LEU A 156 13.06 -42.63 -7.79
N LYS A 157 12.03 -42.44 -6.95
CA LYS A 157 10.66 -42.86 -7.27
C LYS A 157 10.08 -42.07 -8.45
N ASP A 158 10.25 -40.76 -8.46
CA ASP A 158 9.79 -39.91 -9.55
C ASP A 158 10.53 -40.22 -10.85
N GLU A 159 11.85 -40.41 -10.81
CA GLU A 159 12.64 -40.78 -11.99
C GLU A 159 12.19 -42.12 -12.58
N ASP A 160 11.92 -43.12 -11.73
CA ASP A 160 11.43 -44.43 -12.17
C ASP A 160 10.04 -44.35 -12.82
N VAL A 161 9.14 -43.50 -12.30
CA VAL A 161 7.80 -43.31 -12.88
C VAL A 161 7.85 -42.50 -14.17
N LEU A 162 8.61 -41.40 -14.20
CA LEU A 162 8.63 -40.47 -15.33
C LEU A 162 9.33 -41.03 -16.56
N PHE A 163 10.35 -41.89 -16.35
CA PHE A 163 11.22 -42.35 -17.44
C PHE A 163 11.17 -43.86 -17.69
N GLN A 164 10.14 -44.55 -17.16
CA GLN A 164 10.00 -46.01 -17.26
C GLN A 164 9.99 -46.54 -18.71
N GLU A 165 9.46 -45.76 -19.65
CA GLU A 165 9.27 -46.16 -21.05
C GLU A 165 10.32 -45.57 -22.03
N THR A 166 11.25 -44.74 -21.53
CA THR A 166 12.25 -44.01 -22.34
C THR A 166 13.66 -44.57 -22.18
N LYS A 167 14.42 -44.71 -23.28
CA LYS A 167 15.82 -45.15 -23.25
C LYS A 167 16.73 -44.05 -22.71
N ARG A 168 17.27 -44.24 -21.49
CA ARG A 168 18.20 -43.31 -20.82
C ARG A 168 19.61 -43.33 -21.41
N SER A 169 20.32 -42.21 -21.32
CA SER A 169 21.74 -42.09 -21.71
C SER A 169 22.66 -42.85 -20.75
N LYS A 170 23.84 -43.28 -21.21
CA LYS A 170 24.82 -44.00 -20.36
C LYS A 170 25.23 -43.21 -19.11
N LYS A 171 25.32 -41.89 -19.22
CA LYS A 171 25.66 -41.00 -18.10
C LYS A 171 24.54 -40.94 -17.06
N GLU A 172 23.29 -40.96 -17.51
CA GLU A 172 22.11 -40.93 -16.64
C GLU A 172 21.91 -42.27 -15.92
N GLN A 173 22.20 -43.39 -16.59
CA GLN A 173 22.19 -44.71 -15.96
C GLN A 173 23.24 -44.82 -14.84
N GLN A 174 24.46 -44.32 -15.08
CA GLN A 174 25.51 -44.31 -14.06
C GLN A 174 25.14 -43.43 -12.85
N GLN A 175 24.50 -42.29 -13.10
CA GLN A 175 24.06 -41.40 -12.02
C GLN A 175 22.94 -42.03 -11.18
N LEU A 176 21.98 -42.72 -11.82
CA LEU A 176 20.91 -43.43 -11.13
C LEU A 176 21.49 -44.57 -10.26
N GLU A 177 22.38 -45.39 -10.81
CA GLU A 177 23.04 -46.47 -10.05
C GLU A 177 23.84 -45.91 -8.86
N LEU A 178 24.53 -44.78 -9.05
CA LEU A 178 25.24 -44.11 -7.97
C LEU A 178 24.28 -43.63 -6.87
N ASN A 179 23.18 -42.98 -7.24
CA ASN A 179 22.18 -42.47 -6.31
C ASN A 179 21.49 -43.63 -5.53
N GLN A 180 21.17 -44.74 -6.21
CA GLN A 180 20.66 -45.96 -5.58
C GLN A 180 21.66 -46.53 -4.57
N ARG A 181 22.94 -46.62 -4.95
CA ARG A 181 24.00 -47.14 -4.08
C ARG A 181 24.26 -46.25 -2.87
N ILE A 182 24.15 -44.93 -3.02
CA ILE A 182 24.21 -43.96 -1.92
C ILE A 182 23.06 -44.20 -0.94
N LEU A 183 21.82 -44.33 -1.44
CA LEU A 183 20.65 -44.57 -0.60
C LEU A 183 20.76 -45.90 0.16
N GLU A 184 21.21 -46.97 -0.49
CA GLU A 184 21.43 -48.27 0.15
C GLU A 184 22.50 -48.20 1.23
N THR A 185 23.63 -47.55 0.94
CA THR A 185 24.74 -47.41 1.90
C THR A 185 24.32 -46.57 3.10
N ALA A 186 23.57 -45.49 2.88
CA ALA A 186 23.05 -44.65 3.95
C ALA A 186 22.00 -45.38 4.81
N LYS A 187 21.07 -46.14 4.20
CA LYS A 187 20.11 -46.98 4.93
C LYS A 187 20.80 -48.11 5.71
N ALA A 188 21.87 -48.69 5.17
CA ALA A 188 22.67 -49.69 5.87
C ALA A 188 23.42 -49.10 7.07
N ARG A 189 23.85 -47.84 6.98
CA ARG A 189 24.45 -47.09 8.09
C ARG A 189 23.43 -46.79 9.18
N SER A 190 22.25 -46.29 8.80
CA SER A 190 21.15 -46.00 9.73
C SER A 190 20.68 -47.25 10.50
N LYS A 191 20.63 -48.42 9.85
CA LYS A 191 20.27 -49.69 10.51
C LYS A 191 21.30 -50.21 11.53
N LYS A 192 22.51 -49.66 11.56
CA LYS A 192 23.61 -50.15 12.42
C LYS A 192 23.80 -49.38 13.73
N GLU A 193 22.92 -48.44 14.08
CA GLU A 193 23.07 -47.64 15.29
C GLU A 193 22.11 -48.06 16.41
N GLU A 194 22.56 -48.99 17.25
CA GLU A 194 22.20 -49.01 18.68
C GLU A 194 23.36 -49.58 19.50
N VAL A 195 24.53 -48.92 19.49
CA VAL A 195 25.57 -49.09 20.51
C VAL A 195 26.26 -47.75 20.74
N ASP A 196 26.14 -47.20 21.95
CA ASP A 196 26.83 -45.98 22.37
C ASP A 196 28.27 -46.35 22.78
N GLY A 197 29.20 -46.21 21.83
CA GLY A 197 30.63 -46.46 22.03
C GLY A 197 31.39 -46.76 20.74
N TYR A 198 32.63 -46.27 20.64
CA TYR A 198 33.53 -46.62 19.53
C TYR A 198 33.95 -48.09 19.66
N GLN A 199 33.33 -48.96 18.87
CA GLN A 199 33.76 -50.34 18.75
C GLN A 199 34.92 -50.38 17.75
N ILE A 200 36.12 -50.69 18.27
CA ILE A 200 37.27 -51.01 17.41
C ILE A 200 36.82 -52.13 16.47
N PRO A 201 36.89 -51.96 15.14
CA PRO A 201 36.59 -53.03 14.21
C PRO A 201 37.43 -54.25 14.60
N ASP A 202 36.83 -55.43 14.69
CA ASP A 202 37.58 -56.68 14.86
C ASP A 202 38.53 -56.85 13.67
N SER A 203 39.72 -56.30 13.82
CA SER A 203 40.75 -56.39 12.82
C SER A 203 41.32 -57.80 12.90
N TYR A 204 41.26 -58.47 11.75
CA TYR A 204 41.93 -59.69 11.34
C TYR A 204 41.51 -60.98 12.00
N GLU A 205 40.77 -61.73 11.20
CA GLU A 205 41.10 -63.13 11.06
C GLU A 205 41.18 -63.45 9.56
N GLU A 206 42.28 -63.03 8.92
CA GLU A 206 42.71 -63.63 7.65
C GLU A 206 43.01 -65.08 7.92
N VAL A 207 42.38 -65.93 7.12
CA VAL A 207 42.51 -67.37 7.17
C VAL A 207 43.57 -67.76 6.14
N ASP A 208 44.55 -68.57 6.52
CA ASP A 208 45.48 -69.22 5.57
C ASP A 208 44.73 -70.19 4.66
N ASP A 209 45.38 -70.65 3.58
CA ASP A 209 44.80 -71.53 2.57
C ASP A 209 44.39 -72.95 3.09
N GLU A 210 44.49 -73.21 4.41
CA GLU A 210 43.97 -74.41 5.08
C GLU A 210 42.90 -74.14 6.16
N GLY A 211 42.51 -72.88 6.42
CA GLY A 211 41.39 -72.58 7.32
C GLY A 211 41.75 -72.02 8.71
N ASN A 212 42.99 -71.56 8.97
CA ASN A 212 43.44 -71.01 10.26
C ASN A 212 43.85 -69.52 10.22
N ARG A 213 43.61 -68.79 11.33
CA ARG A 213 43.48 -67.32 11.38
C ARG A 213 44.73 -66.56 11.90
N ILE A 214 45.25 -65.51 11.24
CA ILE A 214 46.40 -64.66 11.70
C ILE A 214 46.29 -63.14 11.34
N ARG A 215 46.79 -62.27 12.23
CA ARG A 215 46.84 -60.78 12.24
C ARG A 215 48.14 -60.18 11.69
N LYS A 216 48.12 -58.94 11.15
CA LYS A 216 49.29 -58.02 11.25
C LYS A 216 49.02 -56.51 11.16
N LYS A 217 49.92 -55.76 11.83
CA LYS A 217 49.87 -54.35 12.27
C LYS A 217 51.17 -53.63 11.84
N GLN A 218 51.51 -53.60 10.54
CA GLN A 218 52.86 -53.14 10.15
C GLN A 218 53.00 -52.34 8.84
N ASP A 219 52.00 -52.28 7.95
CA ASP A 219 52.21 -51.63 6.63
C ASP A 219 51.80 -50.14 6.59
N LEU A 220 51.12 -49.63 7.63
CA LEU A 220 50.80 -48.21 7.81
C LEU A 220 52.03 -47.30 8.07
N LEU A 221 53.25 -47.83 7.99
CA LEU A 221 54.49 -47.12 8.30
C LEU A 221 55.44 -46.93 7.10
N THR A 222 55.10 -47.39 5.89
CA THR A 222 56.02 -47.34 4.74
C THR A 222 55.51 -46.55 3.51
N ASP A 223 54.21 -46.27 3.38
CA ASP A 223 53.65 -45.61 2.16
C ASP A 223 53.94 -44.10 2.03
N ARG A 224 54.77 -43.52 2.89
CA ARG A 224 55.04 -42.07 2.88
C ARG A 224 56.27 -41.63 2.08
N TYR A 225 56.98 -42.55 1.40
CA TYR A 225 58.18 -42.24 0.61
C TYR A 225 58.46 -43.20 -0.56
N GLU A 226 57.49 -43.45 -1.46
CA GLU A 226 57.78 -43.97 -2.81
C GLU A 226 57.02 -43.15 -3.87
N GLU A 227 57.77 -42.34 -4.64
CA GLU A 227 57.33 -41.74 -5.91
C GLU A 227 57.47 -42.83 -6.99
N GLU A 228 56.37 -43.27 -7.60
CA GLU A 228 56.43 -44.04 -8.85
C GLU A 228 56.16 -43.12 -10.05
N GLU A 229 57.24 -42.78 -10.77
CA GLU A 229 57.18 -42.30 -12.15
C GLU A 229 56.67 -43.44 -13.05
N VAL A 230 55.43 -43.31 -13.55
CA VAL A 230 54.95 -44.20 -14.62
C VAL A 230 55.38 -43.62 -15.97
N LEU A 231 56.33 -44.30 -16.61
CA LEU A 231 56.79 -44.03 -17.98
C LEU A 231 55.69 -44.40 -18.99
N HIS A 232 55.10 -43.40 -19.63
CA HIS A 232 54.23 -43.60 -20.79
C HIS A 232 55.07 -43.88 -22.05
N THR A 233 54.64 -44.84 -22.87
CA THR A 233 55.31 -45.12 -24.15
C THR A 233 55.03 -44.00 -25.17
N GLU A 234 56.00 -43.68 -26.04
CA GLU A 234 55.83 -42.62 -27.07
C GLU A 234 54.59 -42.84 -27.96
N GLN A 235 54.16 -44.09 -28.10
CA GLN A 235 52.99 -44.47 -28.88
C GLN A 235 51.67 -44.18 -28.15
N GLU A 236 51.60 -44.36 -26.82
CA GLU A 236 50.45 -43.95 -26.00
C GLU A 236 50.34 -42.42 -25.90
N VAL A 237 51.48 -41.71 -25.80
CA VAL A 237 51.50 -40.24 -25.82
C VAL A 237 51.09 -39.72 -27.21
N TRP A 238 51.48 -40.40 -28.29
CA TRP A 238 51.07 -40.08 -29.66
C TRP A 238 49.57 -40.34 -29.91
N GLU A 239 49.02 -41.42 -29.38
CA GLU A 239 47.60 -41.73 -29.46
C GLU A 239 46.75 -40.75 -28.63
N GLU A 240 47.17 -40.39 -27.41
CA GLU A 240 46.48 -39.37 -26.61
C GLU A 240 46.56 -37.97 -27.25
N THR A 241 47.68 -37.62 -27.87
CA THR A 241 47.82 -36.34 -28.59
C THR A 241 47.03 -36.33 -29.89
N GLN A 242 46.90 -37.45 -30.62
CA GLN A 242 46.01 -37.58 -31.79
C GLN A 242 44.53 -37.51 -31.38
N VAL A 243 44.14 -38.11 -30.26
CA VAL A 243 42.77 -38.04 -29.74
C VAL A 243 42.43 -36.60 -29.29
N LYS A 244 43.39 -35.89 -28.68
CA LYS A 244 43.24 -34.46 -28.32
C LYS A 244 43.24 -33.52 -29.55
N MET A 245 44.00 -33.85 -30.59
CA MET A 245 43.97 -33.13 -31.88
C MET A 245 42.68 -33.41 -32.67
N ALA A 246 42.13 -34.62 -32.60
CA ALA A 246 40.86 -34.99 -33.23
C ALA A 246 39.62 -34.36 -32.57
N THR A 247 39.73 -33.98 -31.29
CA THR A 247 38.64 -33.35 -30.51
C THR A 247 38.67 -31.82 -30.52
N SER A 248 39.69 -31.20 -31.11
CA SER A 248 39.79 -29.75 -31.25
C SER A 248 39.47 -29.30 -32.68
N ARG A 249 38.20 -28.96 -32.97
CA ARG A 249 37.82 -28.27 -34.21
C ARG A 249 38.21 -26.79 -34.12
N PHE A 250 39.25 -26.38 -34.85
CA PHE A 250 39.41 -25.00 -35.30
C PHE A 250 39.01 -24.89 -36.76
N GLY A 251 37.85 -24.29 -37.01
CA GLY A 251 37.41 -23.91 -38.35
C GLY A 251 37.26 -22.40 -38.43
N ALA A 252 38.16 -21.74 -39.15
CA ALA A 252 37.90 -20.44 -39.76
C ALA A 252 37.90 -20.62 -41.29
N LYS A 253 36.75 -20.36 -41.92
CA LYS A 253 36.54 -19.61 -43.20
C LYS A 253 35.25 -20.00 -43.92
N ASP A 254 34.42 -18.97 -44.11
CA ASP A 254 33.58 -18.66 -45.28
C ASP A 254 32.71 -19.77 -45.93
N LYS A 255 31.39 -19.66 -45.77
CA LYS A 255 30.45 -19.38 -46.91
C LYS A 255 28.97 -19.28 -46.51
N HIS A 256 28.33 -18.26 -47.08
CA HIS A 256 26.89 -17.99 -47.19
C HIS A 256 25.96 -19.19 -47.46
N LYS A 257 24.77 -19.20 -46.83
CA LYS A 257 23.41 -19.13 -47.45
C LYS A 257 22.27 -19.28 -46.42
N GLU A 258 21.39 -18.27 -46.35
CA GLU A 258 19.89 -18.29 -46.42
C GLU A 258 19.18 -19.66 -46.24
N ILE A 259 18.08 -19.90 -45.48
CA ILE A 259 16.81 -19.15 -45.22
C ILE A 259 15.96 -19.92 -44.14
N GLN A 260 15.14 -19.19 -43.34
CA GLN A 260 13.90 -19.55 -42.54
C GLN A 260 14.00 -20.64 -41.44
N GLU A 261 13.35 -20.60 -40.26
CA GLU A 261 12.08 -20.03 -39.73
C GLU A 261 12.24 -19.94 -38.17
N GLU A 262 11.83 -18.84 -37.54
CA GLU A 262 10.72 -18.71 -36.55
C GLU A 262 10.94 -19.31 -35.14
N ASP A 263 10.76 -18.41 -34.16
CA ASP A 263 10.43 -18.56 -32.74
C ASP A 263 11.38 -19.26 -31.76
N GLU A 264 12.08 -18.46 -30.93
CA GLU A 264 11.89 -18.54 -29.47
C GLU A 264 12.31 -17.22 -28.78
N PHE A 265 11.32 -16.53 -28.22
CA PHE A 265 11.49 -15.39 -27.32
C PHE A 265 11.89 -15.91 -25.92
N VAL A 266 13.07 -15.54 -25.45
CA VAL A 266 13.34 -15.42 -24.00
C VAL A 266 14.08 -14.11 -23.78
N PHE A 267 13.33 -13.12 -23.28
CA PHE A 267 13.88 -11.91 -22.68
C PHE A 267 14.38 -12.26 -21.28
N ASP A 268 15.69 -12.13 -21.07
CA ASP A 268 16.24 -11.78 -19.76
C ASP A 268 17.19 -10.59 -19.96
N ASP A 269 16.69 -9.42 -19.57
CA ASP A 269 17.43 -8.16 -19.55
C ASP A 269 18.43 -8.16 -18.38
N GLN A 270 19.59 -8.79 -18.60
CA GLN A 270 20.87 -8.33 -18.06
C GLN A 270 21.95 -8.55 -19.12
N ILE A 271 22.51 -7.46 -19.65
CA ILE A 271 23.77 -7.53 -20.38
C ILE A 271 24.85 -7.79 -19.32
N ASP A 272 25.15 -9.07 -19.07
CA ASP A 272 26.37 -9.45 -18.37
C ASP A 272 27.56 -9.05 -19.25
N PHE A 273 28.26 -7.98 -18.85
CA PHE A 273 29.51 -7.61 -19.49
C PHE A 273 30.53 -8.72 -19.20
N ILE A 274 30.74 -9.60 -20.18
CA ILE A 274 31.89 -10.50 -20.19
C ILE A 274 33.14 -9.62 -20.26
N SER A 275 33.90 -9.59 -19.17
CA SER A 275 35.17 -8.87 -19.15
C SER A 275 36.10 -9.46 -20.23
N GLN A 276 36.88 -8.60 -20.86
CA GLN A 276 37.84 -8.95 -21.91
C GLN A 276 38.87 -10.02 -21.47
N GLN A 277 38.94 -10.33 -20.17
CA GLN A 277 39.76 -11.41 -19.62
C GLN A 277 39.21 -12.81 -19.91
N MET A 278 37.90 -13.01 -20.06
CA MET A 278 37.34 -14.34 -20.41
C MET A 278 37.70 -14.78 -21.84
N LEU A 279 38.00 -13.83 -22.73
CA LEU A 279 38.52 -14.10 -24.08
C LEU A 279 40.01 -14.48 -24.09
N SER A 280 40.72 -14.36 -22.95
CA SER A 280 42.16 -14.62 -22.83
C SER A 280 42.54 -15.98 -22.21
N GLY A 281 41.56 -16.87 -21.96
CA GLY A 281 41.83 -18.26 -21.58
C GLY A 281 42.39 -18.48 -20.16
N HIS A 282 42.31 -17.50 -19.26
CA HIS A 282 42.58 -17.72 -17.85
C HIS A 282 41.31 -18.27 -17.17
N HIS A 283 41.42 -19.45 -16.54
CA HIS A 283 40.37 -20.00 -15.69
C HIS A 283 40.21 -19.09 -14.46
N VAL A 284 39.14 -18.29 -14.44
CA VAL A 284 38.73 -17.50 -13.27
C VAL A 284 38.03 -18.46 -12.32
N SER A 285 38.54 -18.61 -11.09
CA SER A 285 37.91 -19.49 -10.10
C SER A 285 36.58 -18.89 -9.60
N ASP A 286 35.66 -19.71 -9.10
CA ASP A 286 34.41 -19.22 -8.48
C ASP A 286 34.67 -18.28 -7.29
N GLU A 287 35.84 -18.38 -6.66
CA GLU A 287 36.30 -17.46 -5.62
C GLU A 287 36.66 -16.09 -6.20
N ASP A 288 37.33 -16.04 -7.36
CA ASP A 288 37.66 -14.79 -8.05
C ASP A 288 36.41 -14.06 -8.57
N VAL A 289 35.38 -14.80 -9.02
CA VAL A 289 34.09 -14.22 -9.43
C VAL A 289 33.33 -13.66 -8.22
N LYS A 290 33.33 -14.38 -7.08
CA LYS A 290 32.77 -13.87 -5.82
C LYS A 290 33.55 -12.66 -5.31
N GLU A 291 34.87 -12.66 -5.39
CA GLU A 291 35.71 -11.54 -4.98
C GLU A 291 35.51 -10.33 -5.90
N ALA A 292 35.37 -10.53 -7.21
CA ALA A 292 35.05 -9.48 -8.17
C ALA A 292 33.65 -8.90 -7.93
N ARG A 293 32.63 -9.72 -7.67
CA ARG A 293 31.29 -9.26 -7.28
C ARG A 293 31.33 -8.46 -5.98
N LYS A 294 32.07 -8.94 -4.98
CA LYS A 294 32.23 -8.26 -3.69
C LYS A 294 32.99 -6.93 -3.85
N LYS A 295 34.00 -6.87 -4.72
CA LYS A 295 34.71 -5.62 -5.09
C LYS A 295 33.81 -4.65 -5.85
N MET A 296 32.96 -5.13 -6.76
CA MET A 296 31.97 -4.29 -7.46
C MET A 296 30.88 -3.77 -6.51
N GLU A 297 30.38 -4.58 -5.58
CA GLU A 297 29.44 -4.18 -4.55
C GLU A 297 30.06 -3.15 -3.60
N GLN A 298 31.30 -3.37 -3.15
CA GLN A 298 32.05 -2.41 -2.35
C GLN A 298 32.29 -1.10 -3.11
N ALA A 299 32.62 -1.14 -4.40
CA ALA A 299 32.79 0.05 -5.23
C ALA A 299 31.46 0.81 -5.43
N LYS A 300 30.35 0.10 -5.65
CA LYS A 300 28.99 0.68 -5.69
C LYS A 300 28.63 1.33 -4.35
N HIS A 301 28.91 0.66 -3.24
CA HIS A 301 28.64 1.16 -1.89
C HIS A 301 29.47 2.43 -1.59
N LEU A 302 30.76 2.43 -1.92
CA LEU A 302 31.63 3.61 -1.82
C LEU A 302 31.11 4.78 -2.67
N SER A 303 30.70 4.51 -3.92
CA SER A 303 30.10 5.52 -4.80
C SER A 303 28.79 6.08 -4.25
N MET A 304 27.93 5.24 -3.65
CA MET A 304 26.70 5.69 -3.01
C MET A 304 26.98 6.54 -1.75
N GLN A 305 27.98 6.18 -0.96
CA GLN A 305 28.40 6.98 0.20
C GLN A 305 28.97 8.35 -0.21
N GLU A 306 29.73 8.40 -1.30
CA GLU A 306 30.21 9.67 -1.88
C GLU A 306 29.04 10.54 -2.35
N GLY A 307 28.05 9.94 -3.03
CA GLY A 307 26.81 10.62 -3.40
C GLY A 307 26.05 11.18 -2.19
N ARG A 308 25.97 10.40 -1.11
CA ARG A 308 25.34 10.81 0.17
C ARG A 308 25.98 12.08 0.75
N LYS A 309 27.31 12.16 0.73
CA LYS A 309 28.09 13.31 1.22
C LYS A 309 27.91 14.57 0.37
N GLN A 310 27.53 14.43 -0.89
CA GLN A 310 27.28 15.55 -1.80
C GLN A 310 25.89 16.18 -1.60
N LEU A 311 24.98 15.54 -0.87
CA LEU A 311 23.62 16.04 -0.67
C LEU A 311 23.61 17.32 0.18
N PRO A 312 22.75 18.31 -0.14
CA PRO A 312 22.69 19.58 0.59
C PRO A 312 22.41 19.48 2.09
N VAL A 313 21.73 18.42 2.54
CA VAL A 313 21.45 18.21 3.98
C VAL A 313 22.67 17.75 4.77
N TYR A 314 23.67 17.13 4.13
CA TYR A 314 24.81 16.51 4.82
C TYR A 314 25.64 17.50 5.66
N PRO A 315 26.03 18.69 5.15
CA PRO A 315 26.76 19.68 5.93
C PRO A 315 26.02 20.18 7.18
N TYR A 316 24.68 20.08 7.18
CA TYR A 316 23.82 20.57 8.25
C TYR A 316 23.41 19.47 9.23
N ARG A 317 23.91 18.24 9.07
CA ARG A 317 23.54 17.06 9.88
C ARG A 317 23.64 17.32 11.38
N GLU A 318 24.76 17.86 11.86
CA GLU A 318 24.98 18.08 13.29
C GLU A 318 24.02 19.14 13.86
N SER A 319 23.91 20.28 13.18
CA SER A 319 22.97 21.35 13.57
C SER A 319 21.51 20.90 13.55
N LEU A 320 21.15 20.03 12.60
CA LEU A 320 19.80 19.48 12.50
C LEU A 320 19.51 18.54 13.68
N LEU A 321 20.44 17.64 14.00
CA LEU A 321 20.30 16.72 15.12
C LEU A 321 20.24 17.46 16.46
N GLU A 322 20.99 18.54 16.63
CA GLU A 322 20.92 19.41 17.80
C GLU A 322 19.54 20.07 17.93
N ALA A 323 18.99 20.59 16.83
CA ALA A 323 17.66 21.18 16.82
C ALA A 323 16.56 20.15 17.16
N ILE A 324 16.62 18.94 16.60
CA ILE A 324 15.67 17.85 16.89
C ILE A 324 15.73 17.41 18.35
N ARG A 325 16.91 17.44 18.98
CA ARG A 325 17.05 17.13 20.41
C ARG A 325 16.35 18.18 21.27
N ASN A 326 16.54 19.46 20.96
CA ASN A 326 16.07 20.58 21.78
C ASN A 326 14.56 20.85 21.68
N TYR A 327 13.93 20.52 20.55
CA TYR A 327 12.52 20.83 20.31
C TYR A 327 11.69 19.55 20.11
N PRO A 328 10.45 19.48 20.63
CA PRO A 328 9.55 18.34 20.39
C PRO A 328 9.01 18.35 18.96
N VAL A 329 8.68 19.54 18.44
CA VAL A 329 8.21 19.76 17.08
C VAL A 329 9.20 20.67 16.35
N ILE A 330 9.56 20.31 15.12
CA ILE A 330 10.44 21.11 14.27
C ILE A 330 9.94 21.09 12.82
N ILE A 331 10.02 22.24 12.16
CA ILE A 331 9.67 22.37 10.75
C ILE A 331 10.95 22.44 9.94
N ILE A 332 11.09 21.53 8.98
CA ILE A 332 12.25 21.49 8.09
C ILE A 332 11.83 22.00 6.72
N GLU A 333 12.36 23.16 6.37
CA GLU A 333 12.18 23.75 5.05
C GLU A 333 13.40 23.41 4.18
N GLY A 334 13.18 22.78 3.04
CA GLY A 334 14.26 22.54 2.09
C GLY A 334 13.73 22.04 0.76
N GLU A 335 14.39 22.41 -0.33
CA GLU A 335 13.95 22.08 -1.68
C GLU A 335 13.93 20.57 -1.95
N THR A 336 13.21 20.17 -2.99
CA THR A 336 13.19 18.76 -3.43
C THR A 336 14.57 18.36 -3.97
N GLY A 337 15.06 17.17 -3.58
CA GLY A 337 16.42 16.72 -3.90
C GLY A 337 17.51 17.18 -2.93
N SER A 338 17.16 17.93 -1.87
CA SER A 338 18.10 18.26 -0.78
C SER A 338 18.49 17.07 0.11
N GLY A 339 17.76 15.96 0.00
CA GLY A 339 18.01 14.73 0.76
C GLY A 339 17.15 14.56 2.02
N LYS A 340 16.13 15.41 2.26
CA LYS A 340 15.26 15.34 3.47
C LYS A 340 14.72 13.93 3.73
N THR A 341 13.97 13.40 2.78
CA THR A 341 13.27 12.13 2.91
C THR A 341 14.21 10.93 3.07
N THR A 342 15.33 10.93 2.34
CA THR A 342 16.27 9.82 2.35
C THR A 342 17.18 9.86 3.58
N GLN A 343 17.69 11.03 3.94
CA GLN A 343 18.81 11.16 4.88
C GLN A 343 18.38 11.40 6.32
N ILE A 344 17.30 12.15 6.57
CA ILE A 344 16.86 12.49 7.92
C ILE A 344 16.50 11.23 8.73
N PRO A 345 15.71 10.26 8.20
CA PRO A 345 15.43 9.02 8.92
C PRO A 345 16.70 8.22 9.26
N GLN A 346 17.68 8.18 8.34
CA GLN A 346 18.96 7.51 8.56
C GLN A 346 19.77 8.19 9.68
N TYR A 347 19.84 9.53 9.70
CA TYR A 347 20.55 10.25 10.77
C TYR A 347 19.93 10.01 12.15
N LEU A 348 18.61 9.90 12.22
CA LEU A 348 17.90 9.60 13.46
C LEU A 348 18.17 8.17 13.94
N HIS A 349 18.18 7.22 13.01
CA HIS A 349 18.57 5.84 13.28
C HIS A 349 20.00 5.74 13.81
N GLU A 350 20.97 6.39 13.16
CA GLU A 350 22.38 6.42 13.56
C GLU A 350 22.63 7.01 14.97
N VAL A 351 21.74 7.90 15.43
CA VAL A 351 21.82 8.53 16.77
C VAL A 351 21.12 7.70 17.85
N GLY A 352 20.41 6.63 17.48
CA GLY A 352 19.79 5.69 18.41
C GLY A 352 18.28 5.90 18.64
N TYR A 353 17.60 6.77 17.87
CA TYR A 353 16.14 6.93 18.01
C TYR A 353 15.36 5.66 17.65
N SER A 354 15.96 4.77 16.84
CA SER A 354 15.40 3.46 16.50
C SER A 354 15.42 2.45 17.65
N GLU A 355 16.24 2.67 18.69
CA GLU A 355 16.27 1.80 19.87
C GLU A 355 15.07 2.07 20.80
N LEU A 356 14.51 3.29 20.73
CA LEU A 356 13.36 3.71 21.52
C LEU A 356 12.02 3.30 20.89
N GLY A 357 11.98 3.11 19.58
CA GLY A 357 10.78 2.83 18.81
C GLY A 357 11.01 2.99 17.32
N ILE A 358 9.96 2.82 16.53
CA ILE A 358 10.03 2.94 15.06
C ILE A 358 10.13 4.41 14.64
N ILE A 359 10.94 4.68 13.62
CA ILE A 359 10.98 5.97 12.93
C ILE A 359 10.00 5.91 11.76
N GLY A 360 8.87 6.61 11.90
CA GLY A 360 7.85 6.71 10.86
C GLY A 360 8.13 7.88 9.94
N CYS A 361 8.08 7.66 8.62
CA CYS A 361 8.09 8.72 7.62
C CYS A 361 6.89 8.60 6.71
N THR A 362 6.02 9.60 6.72
CA THR A 362 4.85 9.63 5.85
C THR A 362 5.17 10.28 4.51
N GLN A 363 4.49 9.81 3.47
CA GLN A 363 4.55 10.34 2.12
C GLN A 363 3.13 10.44 1.56
N PRO A 364 2.76 11.53 0.89
CA PRO A 364 1.43 11.66 0.29
C PRO A 364 1.21 10.66 -0.86
N ARG A 365 2.29 10.21 -1.53
CA ARG A 365 2.21 9.34 -2.72
C ARG A 365 2.75 7.94 -2.47
N ARG A 366 1.98 6.92 -2.88
CA ARG A 366 2.36 5.49 -2.81
C ARG A 366 3.71 5.19 -3.45
N VAL A 367 3.93 5.67 -4.68
CA VAL A 367 5.17 5.41 -5.44
C VAL A 367 6.38 6.06 -4.75
N ALA A 368 6.21 7.21 -4.12
CA ALA A 368 7.28 7.87 -3.36
C ALA A 368 7.65 7.03 -2.12
N ALA A 369 6.66 6.58 -1.33
CA ALA A 369 6.92 5.72 -0.17
C ALA A 369 7.70 4.45 -0.54
N MET A 370 7.28 3.74 -1.60
CA MET A 370 7.93 2.51 -2.07
C MET A 370 9.35 2.76 -2.58
N SER A 371 9.52 3.74 -3.48
CA SER A 371 10.82 4.01 -4.11
C SER A 371 11.84 4.55 -3.12
N VAL A 372 11.42 5.41 -2.19
CA VAL A 372 12.30 5.92 -1.15
C VAL A 372 12.67 4.81 -0.15
N ALA A 373 11.73 3.96 0.25
CA ALA A 373 12.05 2.81 1.11
C ALA A 373 13.05 1.86 0.44
N ALA A 374 12.85 1.53 -0.84
CA ALA A 374 13.78 0.71 -1.60
C ALA A 374 15.16 1.37 -1.73
N ARG A 375 15.20 2.68 -1.97
CA ARG A 375 16.46 3.45 -2.05
C ARG A 375 17.20 3.48 -0.72
N VAL A 376 16.49 3.70 0.40
CA VAL A 376 17.09 3.77 1.74
C VAL A 376 17.54 2.39 2.21
N ALA A 377 16.81 1.34 1.86
CA ALA A 377 17.25 -0.04 2.07
C ALA A 377 18.57 -0.33 1.35
N GLN A 378 18.72 0.12 0.09
CA GLN A 378 19.98 0.03 -0.65
C GLN A 378 21.11 0.87 -0.05
N GLU A 379 20.82 2.08 0.44
CA GLU A 379 21.81 2.96 1.07
C GLU A 379 22.31 2.44 2.43
N MET A 380 21.46 1.73 3.16
CA MET A 380 21.79 1.09 4.44
C MET A 380 22.34 -0.34 4.29
N ASP A 381 22.42 -0.86 3.06
CA ASP A 381 22.82 -2.25 2.76
C ASP A 381 21.95 -3.30 3.47
N VAL A 382 20.63 -3.06 3.50
CA VAL A 382 19.64 -3.96 4.10
C VAL A 382 18.62 -4.43 3.07
N LYS A 383 18.06 -5.61 3.31
CA LYS A 383 16.95 -6.11 2.49
C LYS A 383 15.67 -5.34 2.82
N LEU A 384 15.00 -4.82 1.80
CA LEU A 384 13.68 -4.19 1.91
C LEU A 384 12.67 -5.14 2.58
N GLY A 385 11.94 -4.63 3.56
CA GLY A 385 11.00 -5.39 4.40
C GLY A 385 11.60 -5.86 5.74
N ASN A 386 12.93 -5.83 5.90
CA ASN A 386 13.59 -6.10 7.18
C ASN A 386 13.69 -4.80 7.99
N GLU A 387 14.88 -4.22 8.12
CA GLU A 387 15.12 -3.01 8.91
C GLU A 387 14.46 -1.76 8.32
N VAL A 388 14.44 -1.67 6.99
CA VAL A 388 13.71 -0.63 6.25
C VAL A 388 12.53 -1.28 5.55
N GLY A 389 11.33 -0.76 5.81
CA GLY A 389 10.09 -1.26 5.22
C GLY A 389 9.17 -0.14 4.77
N TYR A 390 8.10 -0.50 4.07
CA TYR A 390 7.02 0.42 3.75
C TYR A 390 5.64 -0.17 3.98
N SER A 391 4.67 0.69 4.29
CA SER A 391 3.26 0.33 4.43
C SER A 391 2.37 1.29 3.66
N ILE A 392 1.68 0.78 2.65
CA ILE A 392 0.75 1.55 1.82
C ILE A 392 -0.59 0.84 1.75
N ARG A 393 -1.64 1.55 1.33
CA ARG A 393 -2.97 0.94 1.20
C ARG A 393 -2.89 -0.23 0.20
N PHE A 394 -3.34 -1.39 0.65
CA PHE A 394 -3.32 -2.64 -0.10
C PHE A 394 -1.97 -3.34 -0.28
N GLU A 395 -0.91 -2.89 0.40
CA GLU A 395 0.41 -3.51 0.31
C GLU A 395 1.27 -3.15 1.54
N ASP A 396 1.71 -4.14 2.30
CA ASP A 396 2.54 -3.96 3.50
C ASP A 396 3.81 -4.80 3.39
N CYS A 397 4.95 -4.13 3.37
CA CYS A 397 6.29 -4.71 3.28
C CYS A 397 7.08 -4.31 4.54
N THR A 398 6.60 -4.77 5.68
CA THR A 398 7.23 -4.56 7.00
C THR A 398 7.34 -5.90 7.74
N SER A 399 8.26 -5.96 8.72
CA SER A 399 8.46 -7.10 9.61
C SER A 399 8.70 -6.61 11.03
N ASP A 400 8.77 -7.54 11.99
CA ASP A 400 9.09 -7.23 13.39
C ASP A 400 10.50 -6.62 13.57
N LYS A 401 11.35 -6.70 12.54
CA LYS A 401 12.68 -6.08 12.51
C LYS A 401 12.68 -4.66 11.95
N THR A 402 11.55 -4.16 11.45
CA THR A 402 11.48 -2.85 10.81
C THR A 402 11.66 -1.73 11.82
N VAL A 403 12.72 -0.95 11.63
CA VAL A 403 13.08 0.22 12.45
C VAL A 403 12.77 1.54 11.75
N ILE A 404 12.86 1.58 10.42
CA ILE A 404 12.48 2.73 9.60
C ILE A 404 11.32 2.30 8.72
N LYS A 405 10.18 2.96 8.89
CA LYS A 405 8.95 2.65 8.18
C LYS A 405 8.49 3.84 7.37
N TYR A 406 8.51 3.68 6.04
CA TYR A 406 7.89 4.64 5.13
C TYR A 406 6.42 4.27 4.93
N MET A 407 5.51 5.22 5.02
CA MET A 407 4.10 4.91 4.85
C MET A 407 3.35 6.01 4.15
N THR A 408 2.17 5.70 3.60
CA THR A 408 1.28 6.77 3.15
C THR A 408 0.57 7.42 4.33
N ASP A 409 0.27 8.71 4.22
CA ASP A 409 -0.47 9.47 5.24
C ASP A 409 -1.76 8.75 5.71
N GLY A 410 -2.52 8.20 4.76
CA GLY A 410 -3.74 7.44 5.06
C GLY A 410 -3.50 6.12 5.82
N MET A 411 -2.32 5.52 5.72
CA MET A 411 -1.97 4.33 6.51
C MET A 411 -1.64 4.71 7.95
N LEU A 412 -0.93 5.83 8.16
CA LEU A 412 -0.73 6.35 9.51
C LEU A 412 -2.07 6.66 10.18
N LEU A 413 -2.99 7.33 9.48
CA LEU A 413 -4.34 7.59 9.99
C LEU A 413 -5.11 6.32 10.37
N ARG A 414 -4.88 5.22 9.66
CA ARG A 414 -5.49 3.93 9.98
C ARG A 414 -4.85 3.29 11.22
N GLU A 415 -3.55 3.49 11.42
CA GLU A 415 -2.87 3.03 12.64
C GLU A 415 -3.39 3.75 13.88
N PHE A 416 -3.76 5.02 13.78
CA PHE A 416 -4.44 5.75 14.86
C PHE A 416 -5.75 5.08 15.33
N LEU A 417 -6.43 4.29 14.49
CA LEU A 417 -7.62 3.54 14.90
C LEU A 417 -7.29 2.39 15.86
N THR A 418 -6.10 1.80 15.71
CA THR A 418 -5.66 0.67 16.54
C THR A 418 -4.84 1.17 17.73
N GLU A 419 -3.99 2.18 17.50
CA GLU A 419 -3.06 2.75 18.47
C GLU A 419 -3.12 4.28 18.45
N PRO A 420 -4.07 4.90 19.18
CA PRO A 420 -4.26 6.36 19.17
C PRO A 420 -3.09 7.15 19.76
N ASP A 421 -2.27 6.53 20.63
CA ASP A 421 -1.13 7.18 21.30
C ASP A 421 0.19 7.06 20.50
N LEU A 422 0.18 6.33 19.37
CA LEU A 422 1.36 6.02 18.55
C LEU A 422 2.59 5.53 19.37
N LYS A 423 2.39 4.79 20.46
CA LYS A 423 3.43 4.32 21.39
C LYS A 423 4.55 3.54 20.70
N SER A 424 4.24 2.83 19.61
CA SER A 424 5.21 2.12 18.77
C SER A 424 6.26 3.03 18.10
N TYR A 425 5.97 4.33 17.95
CA TYR A 425 6.83 5.29 17.26
C TYR A 425 7.61 6.17 18.25
N SER A 426 8.88 6.42 17.95
CA SER A 426 9.73 7.37 18.69
C SER A 426 9.83 8.72 17.96
N VAL A 427 9.86 8.68 16.62
CA VAL A 427 9.91 9.87 15.76
C VAL A 427 8.89 9.71 14.63
N MET A 428 8.13 10.77 14.39
CA MET A 428 7.21 10.85 13.25
C MET A 428 7.61 12.00 12.33
N ILE A 429 7.89 11.67 11.06
CA ILE A 429 8.25 12.61 10.01
C ILE A 429 7.08 12.72 9.05
N ILE A 430 6.44 13.89 8.98
CA ILE A 430 5.41 14.21 8.00
C ILE A 430 6.09 14.95 6.85
N ASP A 431 6.38 14.26 5.76
CA ASP A 431 7.11 14.82 4.62
C ASP A 431 6.18 15.27 3.50
N GLU A 432 6.69 16.14 2.63
CA GLU A 432 5.93 16.77 1.55
C GLU A 432 4.63 17.45 2.06
N ALA A 433 4.67 18.02 3.27
CA ALA A 433 3.55 18.67 3.97
C ALA A 433 2.85 19.78 3.16
N HIS A 434 3.53 20.32 2.15
CA HIS A 434 3.00 21.33 1.24
C HIS A 434 2.00 20.79 0.20
N GLU A 435 1.91 19.47 -0.02
CA GLU A 435 0.85 18.91 -0.87
C GLU A 435 -0.54 19.07 -0.22
N ARG A 436 -0.60 19.28 1.10
CA ARG A 436 -1.84 19.56 1.88
C ARG A 436 -2.98 18.61 1.50
N THR A 437 -2.68 17.30 1.53
CA THR A 437 -3.66 16.26 1.25
C THR A 437 -4.68 16.18 2.37
N LEU A 438 -5.84 15.62 2.07
CA LEU A 438 -6.92 15.42 3.04
C LEU A 438 -6.45 14.63 4.28
N SER A 439 -5.59 13.63 4.07
CA SER A 439 -5.06 12.80 5.17
C SER A 439 -4.03 13.56 6.01
N THR A 440 -3.14 14.32 5.37
CA THR A 440 -2.11 15.12 6.05
C THR A 440 -2.73 16.15 6.99
N ASP A 441 -3.79 16.83 6.57
CA ASP A 441 -4.45 17.87 7.38
C ASP A 441 -5.11 17.30 8.65
N ILE A 442 -5.71 16.11 8.56
CA ILE A 442 -6.25 15.41 9.74
C ILE A 442 -5.11 14.96 10.66
N LEU A 443 -4.03 14.43 10.08
CA LEU A 443 -2.84 14.02 10.84
C LEU A 443 -2.24 15.19 11.61
N PHE A 444 -2.21 16.40 11.05
CA PHE A 444 -1.69 17.56 11.77
C PHE A 444 -2.48 17.88 13.04
N GLY A 445 -3.82 17.77 13.01
CA GLY A 445 -4.64 17.94 14.22
C GLY A 445 -4.34 16.86 15.25
N LEU A 446 -4.35 15.59 14.83
CA LEU A 446 -4.10 14.45 15.72
C LEU A 446 -2.69 14.46 16.33
N ILE A 447 -1.68 14.75 15.52
CA ILE A 447 -0.27 14.76 15.93
C ILE A 447 0.02 15.95 16.85
N LYS A 448 -0.63 17.10 16.63
CA LYS A 448 -0.53 18.25 17.54
C LYS A 448 -1.08 17.91 18.93
N ASP A 449 -2.18 17.16 19.00
CA ASP A 449 -2.72 16.68 20.27
C ASP A 449 -1.80 15.65 20.94
N ILE A 450 -1.21 14.72 20.17
CA ILE A 450 -0.18 13.80 20.70
C ILE A 450 1.03 14.55 21.22
N ALA A 451 1.52 15.57 20.50
CA ALA A 451 2.70 16.36 20.90
C ALA A 451 2.54 17.00 22.28
N ARG A 452 1.29 17.30 22.67
CA ARG A 452 0.94 17.87 23.98
C ARG A 452 0.83 16.82 25.07
N PHE A 453 0.61 15.56 24.71
CA PHE A 453 0.42 14.44 25.63
C PHE A 453 1.67 13.58 25.82
N ARG A 454 2.48 13.39 24.76
CA ARG A 454 3.79 12.70 24.78
C ARG A 454 4.91 13.71 24.61
N ASP A 455 5.70 13.88 25.66
CA ASP A 455 6.94 14.66 25.61
C ASP A 455 8.12 13.88 24.98
N ASP A 456 7.99 12.55 24.89
CA ASP A 456 9.04 11.65 24.39
C ASP A 456 9.05 11.48 22.87
N ILE A 457 7.92 11.71 22.20
CA ILE A 457 7.82 11.64 20.74
C ILE A 457 8.42 12.89 20.09
N LYS A 458 9.17 12.71 19.00
CA LYS A 458 9.65 13.83 18.18
C LYS A 458 8.84 13.93 16.88
N ILE A 459 8.41 15.13 16.54
CA ILE A 459 7.62 15.40 15.34
C ILE A 459 8.40 16.32 14.41
N ILE A 460 8.55 15.88 13.17
CA ILE A 460 9.29 16.60 12.13
C ILE A 460 8.32 16.84 10.98
N VAL A 461 8.07 18.10 10.65
CA VAL A 461 7.25 18.48 9.50
C VAL A 461 8.17 18.96 8.39
N ALA A 462 8.33 18.18 7.33
CA ALA A 462 9.20 18.51 6.21
C ALA A 462 8.39 19.10 5.04
N SER A 463 8.81 20.27 4.57
CA SER A 463 8.17 21.01 3.47
C SER A 463 9.21 21.55 2.49
N ALA A 464 8.80 21.67 1.22
CA ALA A 464 9.61 22.24 0.16
C ALA A 464 9.28 23.71 -0.17
N THR A 465 8.30 24.30 0.52
CA THR A 465 7.76 25.62 0.17
C THR A 465 8.01 26.67 1.25
N LEU A 466 7.96 27.94 0.83
CA LEU A 466 8.15 29.14 1.66
C LEU A 466 7.07 29.36 2.73
N ASP A 467 6.00 28.54 2.76
CA ASP A 467 4.89 28.68 3.71
C ASP A 467 5.18 28.04 5.08
N ALA A 468 6.46 27.82 5.40
CA ALA A 468 6.93 27.31 6.69
C ALA A 468 6.42 28.14 7.88
N THR A 469 6.10 29.41 7.67
CA THR A 469 5.52 30.30 8.68
C THR A 469 4.12 29.88 9.12
N LYS A 470 3.25 29.42 8.21
CA LYS A 470 1.92 28.93 8.60
C LYS A 470 2.02 27.63 9.38
N PHE A 471 2.90 26.73 8.97
CA PHE A 471 3.19 25.51 9.73
C PHE A 471 3.71 25.87 11.13
N SER A 472 4.60 26.86 11.25
CA SER A 472 5.16 27.29 12.53
C SER A 472 4.09 27.84 13.45
N ALA A 473 3.27 28.78 12.96
CA ALA A 473 2.16 29.34 13.72
C ALA A 473 1.13 28.27 14.14
N TYR A 474 0.86 27.30 13.27
CA TYR A 474 -0.06 26.20 13.59
C TYR A 474 0.48 25.26 14.67
N PHE A 475 1.79 24.96 14.66
CA PHE A 475 2.46 24.14 15.67
C PHE A 475 3.06 24.98 16.82
N ASP A 476 2.27 25.91 17.35
CA ASP A 476 2.61 26.71 18.55
C ASP A 476 3.99 27.42 18.44
N ASP A 477 4.24 28.07 17.30
CA ASP A 477 5.49 28.77 16.94
C ASP A 477 6.73 27.87 16.91
N ALA A 478 6.57 26.64 16.42
CA ALA A 478 7.66 25.68 16.27
C ALA A 478 8.82 26.25 15.40
N PRO A 479 10.09 25.96 15.75
CA PRO A 479 11.24 26.50 15.03
C PRO A 479 11.33 25.96 13.61
N ILE A 480 11.73 26.84 12.70
CA ILE A 480 11.94 26.53 11.28
C ILE A 480 13.44 26.33 11.04
N PHE A 481 13.83 25.13 10.62
CA PHE A 481 15.17 24.80 10.17
C PHE A 481 15.23 24.83 8.65
N LYS A 482 15.98 25.79 8.09
CA LYS A 482 16.11 25.95 6.63
C LYS A 482 17.37 25.27 6.12
N ILE A 483 17.20 24.34 5.18
CA ILE A 483 18.29 23.71 4.42
C ILE A 483 18.40 24.45 3.08
N PRO A 484 19.50 25.16 2.82
CA PRO A 484 19.67 25.86 1.56
C PRO A 484 19.74 24.87 0.39
N GLY A 485 19.02 25.19 -0.68
CA GLY A 485 19.02 24.42 -1.91
C GLY A 485 20.33 24.50 -2.69
N ARG A 486 20.53 23.53 -3.58
CA ARG A 486 21.60 23.51 -4.60
C ARG A 486 21.03 23.75 -6.01
N MET A 487 19.95 24.51 -6.14
CA MET A 487 19.43 24.82 -7.47
C MET A 487 20.38 25.75 -8.22
N PHE A 488 20.67 25.37 -9.46
CA PHE A 488 21.25 26.27 -10.43
C PHE A 488 20.21 27.35 -10.80
N PRO A 489 20.65 28.57 -11.17
CA PRO A 489 19.74 29.63 -11.58
C PRO A 489 18.89 29.20 -12.79
N VAL A 490 17.60 29.54 -12.74
CA VAL A 490 16.64 29.29 -13.82
C VAL A 490 16.14 30.63 -14.36
N ASP A 491 16.36 30.89 -15.64
CA ASP A 491 15.82 32.08 -16.30
C ASP A 491 14.32 31.87 -16.58
N ILE A 492 13.47 32.77 -16.08
CA ILE A 492 12.01 32.71 -16.29
C ILE A 492 11.62 33.63 -17.44
N LEU A 493 11.05 33.06 -18.50
CA LEU A 493 10.53 33.78 -19.66
C LEU A 493 9.00 33.71 -19.66
N TYR A 494 8.36 34.84 -19.96
CA TYR A 494 6.90 34.97 -20.06
C TYR A 494 6.50 35.34 -21.49
N THR A 495 5.30 34.94 -21.89
CA THR A 495 4.70 35.43 -23.14
C THR A 495 4.34 36.90 -23.02
N LYS A 496 4.37 37.62 -24.16
CA LYS A 496 4.03 39.05 -24.20
C LYS A 496 2.53 39.29 -24.07
N ALA A 497 1.73 38.36 -24.57
CA ALA A 497 0.28 38.39 -24.55
C ALA A 497 -0.24 37.02 -24.10
N PRO A 498 -1.47 36.93 -23.55
CA PRO A 498 -2.08 35.66 -23.22
C PRO A 498 -2.32 34.83 -24.49
N GLU A 499 -1.93 33.55 -24.45
CA GLU A 499 -2.11 32.61 -25.56
C GLU A 499 -3.48 31.92 -25.44
N ALA A 500 -4.32 32.04 -26.47
CA ALA A 500 -5.66 31.42 -26.46
C ALA A 500 -5.59 29.89 -26.60
N GLU A 501 -4.65 29.37 -27.38
CA GLU A 501 -4.43 27.94 -27.60
C GLU A 501 -3.04 27.53 -27.12
N TYR A 502 -2.94 27.22 -25.83
CA TYR A 502 -1.68 26.89 -25.18
C TYR A 502 -1.04 25.59 -25.70
N LEU A 503 -1.84 24.67 -26.28
CA LEU A 503 -1.34 23.40 -26.80
C LEU A 503 -0.40 23.61 -27.99
N ASP A 504 -0.83 24.38 -29.00
CA ASP A 504 0.02 24.68 -30.16
C ASP A 504 1.21 25.58 -29.77
N ALA A 505 0.98 26.57 -28.89
CA ALA A 505 2.06 27.41 -28.36
C ALA A 505 3.14 26.58 -27.65
N ALA A 506 2.77 25.56 -26.87
CA ALA A 506 3.71 24.64 -26.24
C ALA A 506 4.51 23.84 -27.28
N ILE A 507 3.84 23.27 -28.29
CA ILE A 507 4.48 22.48 -29.36
C ILE A 507 5.47 23.34 -30.15
N VAL A 508 5.09 24.56 -30.52
CA VAL A 508 5.98 25.51 -31.21
C VAL A 508 7.19 25.84 -30.34
N THR A 509 6.97 26.09 -29.05
CA THR A 509 8.06 26.37 -28.10
C THR A 509 9.02 25.18 -27.95
N VAL A 510 8.51 23.94 -27.89
CA VAL A 510 9.36 22.73 -27.87
C VAL A 510 10.28 22.69 -29.09
N LEU A 511 9.73 22.88 -30.30
CA LEU A 511 10.50 22.85 -31.55
C LEU A 511 11.51 24.00 -31.62
N GLN A 512 11.13 25.20 -31.17
CA GLN A 512 12.03 26.35 -31.10
C GLN A 512 13.20 26.08 -30.14
N ILE A 513 12.94 25.51 -28.97
CA ILE A 513 13.99 25.15 -28.01
C ILE A 513 14.90 24.07 -28.61
N HIS A 514 14.34 23.05 -29.25
CA HIS A 514 15.09 21.97 -29.90
C HIS A 514 16.10 22.48 -30.95
N ILE A 515 15.68 23.46 -31.75
CA ILE A 515 16.51 24.02 -32.83
C ILE A 515 17.50 25.08 -32.31
N SER A 516 17.09 25.96 -31.41
CA SER A 516 17.85 27.17 -31.06
C SER A 516 18.72 27.05 -29.80
N GLN A 517 18.36 26.18 -28.86
CA GLN A 517 19.01 26.12 -27.54
C GLN A 517 20.03 24.98 -27.44
N PRO A 518 21.06 25.09 -26.58
CA PRO A 518 22.06 24.03 -26.36
C PRO A 518 21.43 22.75 -25.74
N LEU A 519 22.20 21.65 -25.70
CA LEU A 519 21.73 20.35 -25.20
C LEU A 519 21.17 20.45 -23.77
N GLY A 520 20.16 19.61 -23.51
CA GLY A 520 19.36 19.60 -22.30
C GLY A 520 17.95 19.15 -22.62
N ASP A 521 17.37 18.31 -21.77
CA ASP A 521 16.03 17.76 -21.99
C ASP A 521 14.95 18.78 -21.66
N ILE A 522 13.79 18.59 -22.29
CA ILE A 522 12.63 19.47 -22.17
C ILE A 522 11.55 18.74 -21.37
N LEU A 523 10.97 19.41 -20.39
CA LEU A 523 9.78 18.98 -19.66
C LEU A 523 8.62 19.92 -19.95
N VAL A 524 7.49 19.38 -20.41
CA VAL A 524 6.28 20.15 -20.72
C VAL A 524 5.15 19.71 -19.81
N PHE A 525 4.44 20.69 -19.23
CA PHE A 525 3.27 20.43 -18.39
C PHE A 525 1.96 20.61 -19.16
N PHE A 526 1.17 19.55 -19.26
CA PHE A 526 -0.18 19.52 -19.82
C PHE A 526 -1.22 19.11 -18.78
N THR A 527 -2.50 19.26 -19.11
CA THR A 527 -3.58 19.04 -18.14
C THR A 527 -4.03 17.58 -18.06
N GLY A 528 -3.84 16.79 -19.13
CA GLY A 528 -4.26 15.38 -19.13
C GLY A 528 -3.86 14.59 -20.37
N GLN A 529 -4.29 13.32 -20.40
CA GLN A 529 -3.93 12.33 -21.42
C GLN A 529 -4.25 12.79 -22.86
N GLU A 530 -5.45 13.31 -23.12
CA GLU A 530 -5.88 13.69 -24.47
C GLU A 530 -4.96 14.76 -25.09
N GLU A 531 -4.58 15.77 -24.29
CA GLU A 531 -3.64 16.81 -24.72
C GLU A 531 -2.23 16.26 -24.95
N ILE A 532 -1.77 15.37 -24.07
CA ILE A 532 -0.44 14.76 -24.16
C ILE A 532 -0.31 13.92 -25.43
N GLU A 533 -1.29 13.06 -25.71
CA GLU A 533 -1.31 12.22 -26.92
C GLU A 533 -1.40 13.08 -28.19
N ALA A 534 -2.23 14.14 -28.19
CA ALA A 534 -2.34 15.05 -29.32
C ALA A 534 -1.02 15.82 -29.57
N ALA A 535 -0.34 16.26 -28.50
CA ALA A 535 0.96 16.90 -28.60
C ALA A 535 2.04 15.93 -29.10
N GLU A 536 2.04 14.69 -28.62
CA GLU A 536 2.96 13.64 -29.08
C GLU A 536 2.82 13.38 -30.58
N GLU A 537 1.58 13.19 -31.06
CA GLU A 537 1.31 12.94 -32.48
C GLU A 537 1.75 14.14 -33.34
N THR A 538 1.40 15.37 -32.92
CA THR A 538 1.75 16.59 -33.65
C THR A 538 3.26 16.82 -33.68
N LEU A 539 3.96 16.57 -32.57
CA LEU A 539 5.42 16.67 -32.49
C LEU A 539 6.09 15.62 -33.38
N LEU A 540 5.61 14.38 -33.39
CA LEU A 540 6.12 13.31 -34.26
C LEU A 540 5.96 13.69 -35.75
N GLN A 541 4.79 14.19 -36.14
CA GLN A 541 4.52 14.62 -37.51
C GLN A 541 5.42 15.79 -37.93
N ARG A 542 5.55 16.84 -37.09
CA ARG A 542 6.40 18.01 -37.37
C ARG A 542 7.89 17.65 -37.41
N THR A 543 8.35 16.76 -36.52
CA THR A 543 9.75 16.29 -36.47
C THR A 543 10.10 15.48 -37.71
N ARG A 544 9.22 14.57 -38.16
CA ARG A 544 9.39 13.82 -39.41
C ARG A 544 9.50 14.73 -40.64
N GLY A 545 8.70 15.80 -40.69
CA GLY A 545 8.76 16.78 -41.79
C GLY A 545 10.07 17.57 -41.87
N LEU A 546 10.77 17.74 -40.75
CA LEU A 546 12.06 18.45 -40.69
C LEU A 546 13.27 17.57 -41.07
N GLY A 547 13.11 16.24 -41.02
CA GLY A 547 14.09 15.25 -41.49
C GLY A 547 15.47 15.41 -40.85
N SER A 548 16.53 15.30 -41.66
CA SER A 548 17.94 15.38 -41.20
C SER A 548 18.44 16.78 -40.83
N ARG A 549 17.59 17.82 -40.93
CA ARG A 549 17.99 19.20 -40.60
C ARG A 549 18.04 19.45 -39.09
N ILE A 550 17.39 18.59 -38.32
CA ILE A 550 17.32 18.67 -36.86
C ILE A 550 17.90 17.42 -36.24
N ARG A 551 18.33 17.54 -34.98
CA ARG A 551 18.75 16.39 -34.17
C ARG A 551 17.56 15.50 -33.85
N GLU A 552 17.82 14.25 -33.50
CA GLU A 552 16.77 13.33 -33.07
C GLU A 552 16.07 13.85 -31.81
N LEU A 553 14.73 13.80 -31.82
CA LEU A 553 13.87 14.23 -30.73
C LEU A 553 13.11 13.02 -30.19
N LEU A 554 13.47 12.57 -28.99
CA LEU A 554 12.79 11.47 -28.30
C LEU A 554 11.61 12.01 -27.51
N ILE A 555 10.39 11.69 -27.96
CA ILE A 555 9.16 12.14 -27.29
C ILE A 555 8.70 11.04 -26.34
N ARG A 556 8.54 11.37 -25.05
CA ARG A 556 8.15 10.43 -23.99
C ARG A 556 6.96 11.00 -23.20
N PRO A 557 5.74 10.45 -23.34
CA PRO A 557 4.59 10.87 -22.55
C PRO A 557 4.62 10.27 -21.13
N ILE A 558 4.09 11.00 -20.15
CA ILE A 558 3.88 10.50 -18.78
C ILE A 558 2.58 11.03 -18.17
N TYR A 559 1.69 10.11 -17.81
CA TYR A 559 0.42 10.38 -17.13
C TYR A 559 -0.04 9.14 -16.36
N ALA A 560 -0.97 9.31 -15.41
CA ALA A 560 -1.30 8.30 -14.41
C ALA A 560 -1.78 6.94 -14.97
N THR A 561 -2.52 6.94 -16.08
CA THR A 561 -3.07 5.73 -16.72
C THR A 561 -2.09 5.02 -17.66
N LEU A 562 -0.89 5.55 -17.88
CA LEU A 562 0.11 4.97 -18.78
C LEU A 562 0.70 3.67 -18.21
N PRO A 563 0.94 2.62 -19.03
CA PRO A 563 1.61 1.40 -18.58
C PRO A 563 3.02 1.66 -18.01
N SER A 564 3.44 0.84 -17.03
CA SER A 564 4.68 1.04 -16.26
C SER A 564 5.94 0.99 -17.11
N GLU A 565 5.98 0.08 -18.08
CA GLU A 565 7.10 -0.05 -19.02
C GLU A 565 7.32 1.25 -19.79
N ARG A 566 6.23 1.90 -20.24
CA ARG A 566 6.31 3.21 -20.91
C ARG A 566 6.65 4.35 -19.96
N GLN A 567 6.19 4.30 -18.70
CA GLN A 567 6.61 5.28 -17.69
C GLN A 567 8.12 5.17 -17.39
N ALA A 568 8.67 3.94 -17.37
CA ALA A 568 10.08 3.70 -17.11
C ALA A 568 10.98 4.31 -18.19
N GLN A 569 10.53 4.32 -19.46
CA GLN A 569 11.26 4.93 -20.58
C GLN A 569 11.55 6.43 -20.41
N VAL A 570 10.82 7.13 -19.53
CA VAL A 570 11.06 8.54 -19.22
C VAL A 570 12.38 8.73 -18.45
N PHE A 571 12.80 7.72 -17.68
CA PHE A 571 14.02 7.75 -16.88
C PHE A 571 15.27 7.31 -17.64
N GLU A 572 15.10 6.72 -18.82
CA GLU A 572 16.23 6.35 -19.68
C GLU A 572 17.08 7.59 -20.01
N PRO A 573 18.42 7.47 -19.99
CA PRO A 573 19.31 8.54 -20.36
C PRO A 573 19.14 8.88 -21.84
N THR A 574 19.25 10.16 -22.17
CA THR A 574 19.16 10.64 -23.55
C THR A 574 20.40 10.22 -24.34
N PRO A 575 20.26 9.55 -25.51
CA PRO A 575 21.39 9.19 -26.36
C PRO A 575 22.22 10.39 -26.80
N GLU A 576 23.50 10.16 -27.11
CA GLU A 576 24.40 11.23 -27.53
C GLU A 576 23.92 11.92 -28.81
N GLY A 577 23.85 13.25 -28.78
CA GLY A 577 23.39 14.05 -29.92
C GLY A 577 21.86 14.13 -30.07
N ALA A 578 21.08 13.38 -29.31
CA ALA A 578 19.62 13.47 -29.27
C ALA A 578 19.14 14.40 -28.14
N ARG A 579 17.85 14.76 -28.17
CA ARG A 579 17.16 15.47 -27.07
C ARG A 579 15.90 14.73 -26.69
N LYS A 580 15.64 14.59 -25.39
CA LYS A 580 14.38 14.04 -24.89
C LYS A 580 13.39 15.16 -24.55
N VAL A 581 12.14 14.96 -24.93
CA VAL A 581 10.99 15.78 -24.55
C VAL A 581 10.04 14.92 -23.75
N VAL A 582 9.82 15.29 -22.50
CA VAL A 582 8.88 14.64 -21.61
C VAL A 582 7.59 15.45 -21.58
N LEU A 583 6.49 14.85 -22.02
CA LEU A 583 5.15 15.45 -21.99
C LEU A 583 4.43 14.92 -20.76
N SER A 584 4.22 15.76 -19.74
CA SER A 584 3.80 15.33 -18.41
C SER A 584 2.56 16.06 -17.90
N THR A 585 1.79 15.42 -17.03
CA THR A 585 0.87 16.12 -16.12
C THR A 585 1.62 16.71 -14.92
N ASN A 586 0.91 17.13 -13.87
CA ASN A 586 1.48 17.49 -12.57
C ASN A 586 2.25 16.35 -11.85
N ILE A 587 2.31 15.14 -12.41
CA ILE A 587 3.07 14.02 -11.83
C ILE A 587 4.58 14.34 -11.69
N ALA A 588 5.15 15.10 -12.64
CA ALA A 588 6.55 15.53 -12.61
C ALA A 588 6.82 16.76 -11.73
N GLU A 589 5.79 17.35 -11.11
CA GLU A 589 5.88 18.64 -10.40
C GLU A 589 6.61 18.57 -9.06
N THR A 590 6.39 17.53 -8.26
CA THR A 590 6.95 17.34 -6.91
C THR A 590 7.72 16.02 -6.80
N SER A 591 7.04 14.89 -6.99
CA SER A 591 7.53 13.59 -6.51
C SER A 591 8.42 12.79 -7.47
N LEU A 592 8.65 13.27 -8.70
CA LEU A 592 9.42 12.53 -9.70
C LEU A 592 10.58 13.38 -10.24
N THR A 593 11.79 12.86 -10.13
CA THR A 593 13.02 13.54 -10.57
C THR A 593 13.52 12.90 -11.86
N ILE A 594 13.38 13.59 -12.99
CA ILE A 594 13.93 13.14 -14.27
C ILE A 594 15.28 13.85 -14.45
N ALA A 595 16.35 13.07 -14.56
CA ALA A 595 17.68 13.61 -14.79
C ALA A 595 17.78 14.23 -16.19
N GLY A 596 18.59 15.28 -16.34
CA GLY A 596 18.89 15.91 -17.64
C GLY A 596 17.96 17.04 -18.08
N ILE A 597 16.90 17.35 -17.31
CA ILE A 597 16.01 18.48 -17.64
C ILE A 597 16.73 19.80 -17.39
N CYS A 598 16.82 20.61 -18.45
CA CYS A 598 17.30 22.00 -18.39
C CYS A 598 16.23 23.00 -18.85
N TYR A 599 15.22 22.54 -19.58
CA TYR A 599 14.17 23.39 -20.13
C TYR A 599 12.80 22.94 -19.63
N VAL A 600 12.02 23.87 -19.07
CA VAL A 600 10.64 23.62 -18.65
C VAL A 600 9.70 24.51 -19.45
N ILE A 601 8.62 23.95 -19.96
CA ILE A 601 7.50 24.70 -20.54
C ILE A 601 6.29 24.52 -19.62
N ASP A 602 5.82 25.63 -19.08
CA ASP A 602 4.67 25.68 -18.19
C ASP A 602 3.47 26.34 -18.91
N THR A 603 2.45 25.54 -19.18
CA THR A 603 1.18 26.00 -19.76
C THR A 603 0.33 26.80 -18.78
N GLY A 604 0.61 26.72 -17.47
CA GLY A 604 -0.14 27.45 -16.44
C GLY A 604 -1.43 26.78 -15.98
N PHE A 605 -1.73 25.55 -16.44
CA PHE A 605 -2.95 24.83 -16.08
C PHE A 605 -2.65 23.47 -15.41
N CYS A 606 -3.64 22.99 -14.67
CA CYS A 606 -3.68 21.63 -14.12
C CYS A 606 -5.14 21.15 -14.00
N LYS A 607 -5.34 19.83 -13.94
CA LYS A 607 -6.65 19.28 -13.57
C LYS A 607 -6.70 19.10 -12.06
N GLN A 608 -7.75 19.61 -11.44
CA GLN A 608 -7.98 19.50 -10.00
C GLN A 608 -9.39 19.00 -9.75
N THR A 609 -9.54 18.20 -8.70
CA THR A 609 -10.85 17.76 -8.21
C THR A 609 -11.53 18.93 -7.50
N ASN A 610 -12.81 19.12 -7.83
CA ASN A 610 -13.66 20.10 -7.21
C ASN A 610 -14.97 19.44 -6.80
N TYR A 611 -15.28 19.48 -5.51
CA TYR A 611 -16.49 18.95 -4.92
C TYR A 611 -17.50 20.06 -4.69
N ASN A 612 -18.67 19.93 -5.32
CA ASN A 612 -19.78 20.82 -5.05
C ASN A 612 -20.69 20.22 -3.98
N ALA A 613 -20.66 20.75 -2.75
CA ALA A 613 -21.48 20.28 -1.64
C ALA A 613 -22.99 20.44 -1.85
N GLN A 614 -23.47 21.24 -2.81
CA GLN A 614 -24.91 21.36 -3.12
C GLN A 614 -25.39 20.29 -4.09
N THR A 615 -24.58 19.90 -5.08
CA THR A 615 -24.94 18.85 -6.04
C THR A 615 -24.47 17.47 -5.55
N GLY A 616 -23.32 17.45 -4.89
CA GLY A 616 -22.61 16.28 -4.36
C GLY A 616 -21.84 15.56 -5.44
N MET A 617 -21.50 16.31 -6.48
CA MET A 617 -20.73 15.83 -7.60
C MET A 617 -19.29 16.24 -7.37
N GLU A 618 -18.41 15.27 -7.59
CA GLU A 618 -16.99 15.51 -7.80
C GLU A 618 -16.77 15.75 -9.29
N SER A 619 -16.09 16.85 -9.60
CA SER A 619 -15.79 17.25 -10.96
C SER A 619 -14.29 17.44 -11.11
N LEU A 620 -13.72 16.90 -12.17
CA LEU A 620 -12.31 17.13 -12.50
C LEU A 620 -12.26 18.29 -13.50
N LEU A 621 -11.98 19.49 -13.00
CA LEU A 621 -11.97 20.71 -13.79
C LEU A 621 -10.52 21.11 -14.10
N VAL A 622 -10.33 21.72 -15.28
CA VAL A 622 -9.07 22.39 -15.61
C VAL A 622 -9.09 23.73 -14.87
N ALA A 623 -8.07 23.95 -14.04
CA ALA A 623 -7.88 25.16 -13.25
C ALA A 623 -6.49 25.75 -13.49
N PRO A 624 -6.32 27.07 -13.37
CA PRO A 624 -5.00 27.68 -13.37
C PRO A 624 -4.16 27.17 -12.18
N VAL A 625 -2.85 27.12 -12.34
CA VAL A 625 -1.92 26.73 -11.27
C VAL A 625 -1.71 27.87 -10.27
N SER A 626 -1.36 27.55 -9.03
CA SER A 626 -0.90 28.56 -8.07
C SER A 626 0.53 29.02 -8.38
N GLN A 627 0.94 30.15 -7.83
CA GLN A 627 2.32 30.64 -7.92
C GLN A 627 3.30 29.63 -7.31
N ALA A 628 2.94 29.01 -6.18
CA ALA A 628 3.72 27.94 -5.57
C ALA A 628 3.97 26.77 -6.55
N MET A 629 2.91 26.27 -7.21
CA MET A 629 3.02 25.21 -8.22
C MET A 629 3.89 25.64 -9.41
N ALA A 630 3.67 26.85 -9.94
CA ALA A 630 4.45 27.39 -11.05
C ALA A 630 5.95 27.53 -10.72
N ASN A 631 6.28 27.82 -9.46
CA ASN A 631 7.67 27.90 -9.00
C ASN A 631 8.30 26.51 -8.84
N GLN A 632 7.53 25.51 -8.39
CA GLN A 632 7.99 24.12 -8.36
C GLN A 632 8.25 23.55 -9.75
N ARG A 633 7.37 23.86 -10.72
CA ARG A 633 7.57 23.52 -12.13
C ARG A 633 8.85 24.15 -12.68
N ALA A 634 9.05 25.46 -12.44
CA ALA A 634 10.27 26.15 -12.85
C ALA A 634 11.54 25.55 -12.22
N GLY A 635 11.47 25.18 -10.94
CA GLY A 635 12.57 24.55 -10.21
C GLY A 635 13.04 23.22 -10.81
N ARG A 636 12.22 22.53 -11.61
CA ARG A 636 12.62 21.30 -12.31
C ARG A 636 13.75 21.52 -13.31
N ALA A 637 13.86 22.71 -13.89
CA ALA A 637 14.92 23.07 -14.83
C ALA A 637 16.29 23.30 -14.15
N GLY A 638 16.30 23.64 -12.86
CA GLY A 638 17.51 24.08 -12.14
C GLY A 638 18.23 22.97 -11.36
N ARG A 639 17.85 21.70 -11.53
CA ARG A 639 18.34 20.60 -10.68
C ARG A 639 19.70 20.06 -11.06
N THR A 640 20.01 20.02 -12.35
CA THR A 640 21.25 19.41 -12.87
C THR A 640 22.22 20.43 -13.42
N ALA A 641 21.70 21.48 -14.05
CA ALA A 641 22.46 22.55 -14.65
C ALA A 641 21.63 23.84 -14.67
N PRO A 642 22.22 25.01 -14.98
CA PRO A 642 21.47 26.23 -15.25
C PRO A 642 20.43 25.99 -16.35
N GLY A 643 19.19 26.43 -16.09
CA GLY A 643 18.04 26.09 -16.91
C GLY A 643 17.22 27.29 -17.33
N LYS A 644 16.19 27.04 -18.15
CA LYS A 644 15.20 28.07 -18.54
C LYS A 644 13.79 27.53 -18.36
N CYS A 645 12.89 28.38 -17.85
CA CYS A 645 11.47 28.09 -17.74
C CYS A 645 10.68 29.04 -18.64
N PHE A 646 9.92 28.48 -19.56
CA PHE A 646 9.04 29.20 -20.49
C PHE A 646 7.60 29.10 -20.01
N ARG A 647 7.08 30.18 -19.46
CA ARG A 647 5.69 30.31 -19.01
C ARG A 647 4.84 30.85 -20.16
N LEU A 648 3.82 30.10 -20.58
CA LEU A 648 2.93 30.45 -21.69
C LEU A 648 1.84 31.47 -21.30
N TYR A 649 2.10 32.23 -20.25
CA TYR A 649 1.24 33.27 -19.71
C TYR A 649 2.08 34.50 -19.36
N THR A 650 1.42 35.64 -19.21
CA THR A 650 2.11 36.92 -19.00
C THR A 650 2.66 37.04 -17.57
N ALA A 651 3.70 37.86 -17.39
CA ALA A 651 4.20 38.18 -16.06
C ALA A 651 3.15 38.91 -15.20
N TRP A 652 2.18 39.59 -15.83
CA TRP A 652 1.08 40.23 -15.13
C TRP A 652 0.09 39.19 -14.59
N SER A 653 -0.29 38.20 -15.41
CA SER A 653 -1.12 37.06 -15.00
C SER A 653 -0.51 36.30 -13.82
N TYR A 654 0.80 36.00 -13.89
CA TYR A 654 1.50 35.33 -12.80
C TYR A 654 1.39 36.05 -11.45
N LYS A 655 1.47 37.40 -11.45
CA LYS A 655 1.48 38.19 -10.21
C LYS A 655 0.09 38.57 -9.70
N ASN A 656 -0.90 38.71 -10.59
CA ASN A 656 -2.20 39.30 -10.23
C ASN A 656 -3.39 38.36 -10.43
N GLU A 657 -3.29 37.34 -11.30
CA GLU A 657 -4.39 36.40 -11.57
C GLU A 657 -4.20 35.06 -10.86
N LEU A 658 -2.95 34.61 -10.69
CA LEU A 658 -2.66 33.34 -10.03
C LEU A 658 -2.64 33.49 -8.50
N ASP A 659 -3.37 32.61 -7.82
CA ASP A 659 -3.33 32.49 -6.37
C ASP A 659 -1.92 32.14 -5.88
N GLU A 660 -1.52 32.66 -4.72
CA GLU A 660 -0.19 32.42 -4.16
C GLU A 660 0.04 30.94 -3.84
N ASN A 661 -0.96 30.32 -3.19
CA ASN A 661 -0.92 28.95 -2.70
C ASN A 661 -2.10 28.14 -3.24
N THR A 662 -1.91 26.83 -3.36
CA THR A 662 -2.97 25.92 -3.77
C THR A 662 -3.97 25.75 -2.63
N VAL A 663 -5.26 25.83 -2.95
CA VAL A 663 -6.35 25.52 -1.99
C VAL A 663 -6.17 24.07 -1.50
N PRO A 664 -6.26 23.79 -0.19
CA PRO A 664 -6.05 22.43 0.34
C PRO A 664 -7.11 21.45 -0.14
N GLU A 665 -6.80 20.16 -0.12
CA GLU A 665 -7.71 19.11 -0.61
C GLU A 665 -8.98 18.98 0.24
N ILE A 666 -8.89 19.26 1.55
CA ILE A 666 -10.00 19.19 2.50
C ILE A 666 -11.17 20.13 2.16
N GLN A 667 -10.89 21.23 1.45
CA GLN A 667 -11.93 22.18 1.02
C GLN A 667 -12.56 21.83 -0.32
N ARG A 668 -12.02 20.83 -1.03
CA ARG A 668 -12.36 20.53 -2.44
C ARG A 668 -12.83 19.09 -2.69
N THR A 669 -12.94 18.26 -1.65
CA THR A 669 -13.29 16.84 -1.74
C THR A 669 -14.50 16.46 -0.89
N ASN A 670 -15.10 15.30 -1.14
CA ASN A 670 -16.14 14.75 -0.27
C ASN A 670 -15.54 14.25 1.05
N LEU A 671 -16.11 14.73 2.17
CA LEU A 671 -15.61 14.44 3.51
C LEU A 671 -16.26 13.19 4.15
N ALA A 672 -17.14 12.47 3.45
CA ALA A 672 -17.88 11.35 4.03
C ALA A 672 -16.98 10.25 4.64
N SER A 673 -15.92 9.85 3.94
CA SER A 673 -14.95 8.87 4.42
C SER A 673 -14.17 9.38 5.63
N VAL A 674 -13.76 10.65 5.60
CA VAL A 674 -13.01 11.31 6.67
C VAL A 674 -13.84 11.51 7.91
N VAL A 675 -15.08 11.97 7.77
CA VAL A 675 -15.98 12.17 8.90
C VAL A 675 -16.24 10.83 9.61
N LEU A 676 -16.40 9.74 8.85
CA LEU A 676 -16.52 8.40 9.42
C LEU A 676 -15.25 8.02 10.22
N LEU A 677 -14.07 8.28 9.65
CA LEU A 677 -12.79 8.01 10.27
C LEU A 677 -12.58 8.83 11.56
N MET A 678 -12.79 10.15 11.52
CA MET A 678 -12.68 11.03 12.68
C MET A 678 -13.65 10.62 13.80
N LYS A 679 -14.88 10.24 13.45
CA LYS A 679 -15.85 9.71 14.41
C LYS A 679 -15.42 8.39 15.02
N SER A 680 -14.79 7.49 14.24
CA SER A 680 -14.23 6.25 14.78
C SER A 680 -13.03 6.47 15.70
N LEU A 681 -12.25 7.53 15.48
CA LEU A 681 -11.17 7.97 16.39
C LEU A 681 -11.69 8.61 17.70
N GLY A 682 -13.01 8.86 17.80
CA GLY A 682 -13.63 9.45 18.99
C GLY A 682 -13.76 10.97 18.93
N ILE A 683 -13.45 11.60 17.81
CA ILE A 683 -13.63 13.05 17.62
C ILE A 683 -15.12 13.33 17.37
N ASN A 684 -15.80 13.81 18.40
CA ASN A 684 -17.23 14.10 18.33
C ASN A 684 -17.54 15.50 17.79
N ASP A 685 -16.71 16.47 18.16
CA ASP A 685 -16.84 17.86 17.71
C ASP A 685 -15.98 18.08 16.47
N LEU A 686 -16.62 18.02 15.31
CA LEU A 686 -15.95 18.20 14.01
C LEU A 686 -15.83 19.68 13.63
N LEU A 687 -16.61 20.56 14.24
CA LEU A 687 -16.63 21.99 13.89
C LEU A 687 -15.47 22.74 14.56
N HIS A 688 -15.12 22.35 15.79
CA HIS A 688 -14.02 22.94 16.55
C HIS A 688 -12.74 22.09 16.54
N PHE A 689 -12.68 21.07 15.68
CA PHE A 689 -11.44 20.35 15.46
C PHE A 689 -10.37 21.30 14.91
N ASP A 690 -9.14 21.19 15.41
CA ASP A 690 -8.03 22.08 15.06
C ASP A 690 -7.52 21.74 13.65
N PHE A 691 -8.26 22.17 12.63
CA PHE A 691 -7.80 22.12 11.25
C PHE A 691 -6.94 23.35 10.96
N MET A 692 -5.84 23.16 10.22
CA MET A 692 -5.05 24.28 9.70
C MET A 692 -5.89 25.20 8.82
N ASP A 693 -6.65 24.60 7.90
CA ASP A 693 -7.67 25.28 7.10
C ASP A 693 -8.99 24.48 7.19
N PRO A 694 -10.02 24.98 7.88
CA PRO A 694 -11.24 24.21 8.10
C PRO A 694 -12.01 23.97 6.79
N PRO A 695 -12.69 22.82 6.66
CA PRO A 695 -13.57 22.55 5.53
C PRO A 695 -14.83 23.44 5.57
N PRO A 696 -15.51 23.64 4.41
CA PRO A 696 -16.79 24.32 4.39
C PRO A 696 -17.85 23.57 5.22
N GLU A 697 -18.55 24.29 6.11
CA GLU A 697 -19.58 23.73 6.99
C GLU A 697 -20.65 22.92 6.21
N LYS A 698 -21.05 23.42 5.03
CA LYS A 698 -22.02 22.74 4.15
C LYS A 698 -21.54 21.36 3.70
N ALA A 699 -20.24 21.19 3.47
CA ALA A 699 -19.67 19.90 3.10
C ALA A 699 -19.72 18.94 4.29
N LEU A 700 -19.32 19.39 5.48
CA LEU A 700 -19.39 18.60 6.71
C LEU A 700 -20.82 18.14 7.05
N ILE A 701 -21.79 19.06 7.02
CA ILE A 701 -23.20 18.75 7.29
C ILE A 701 -23.71 17.69 6.32
N ARG A 702 -23.40 17.84 5.03
CA ARG A 702 -23.82 16.88 4.03
C ARG A 702 -23.19 15.51 4.20
N SER A 703 -21.91 15.46 4.56
CA SER A 703 -21.22 14.21 4.87
C SER A 703 -21.84 13.52 6.10
N LEU A 704 -22.23 14.27 7.13
CA LEU A 704 -22.96 13.74 8.28
C LEU A 704 -24.36 13.22 7.91
N GLU A 705 -25.12 13.97 7.09
CA GLU A 705 -26.42 13.54 6.57
C GLU A 705 -26.31 12.25 5.75
N GLN A 706 -25.27 12.14 4.92
CA GLN A 706 -25.00 10.94 4.13
C GLN A 706 -24.70 9.74 5.03
N LEU A 707 -23.82 9.89 6.03
CA LEU A 707 -23.49 8.82 6.97
C LEU A 707 -24.68 8.41 7.85
N TYR A 708 -25.51 9.37 8.25
CA TYR A 708 -26.77 9.11 8.95
C TYR A 708 -27.74 8.32 8.05
N ALA A 709 -27.91 8.72 6.79
CA ALA A 709 -28.75 7.98 5.83
C ALA A 709 -28.22 6.56 5.59
N LEU A 710 -26.89 6.38 5.54
CA LEU A 710 -26.26 5.07 5.43
C LEU A 710 -26.47 4.21 6.69
N GLY A 711 -26.87 4.79 7.83
CA GLY A 711 -27.02 4.11 9.11
C GLY A 711 -25.68 3.92 9.84
N ALA A 712 -24.63 4.62 9.39
CA ALA A 712 -23.33 4.63 10.07
C ALA A 712 -23.37 5.50 11.34
N LEU A 713 -24.20 6.53 11.35
CA LEU A 713 -24.42 7.42 12.49
C LEU A 713 -25.86 7.32 12.99
N ASN A 714 -26.05 7.49 14.30
CA ASN A 714 -27.38 7.63 14.90
C ASN A 714 -27.87 9.10 14.84
N GLY A 715 -29.09 9.37 15.33
CA GLY A 715 -29.67 10.72 15.32
C GLY A 715 -28.93 11.77 16.17
N LEU A 716 -28.03 11.34 17.05
CA LEU A 716 -27.16 12.19 17.86
C LEU A 716 -25.78 12.41 17.22
N GLY A 717 -25.50 11.76 16.09
CA GLY A 717 -24.20 11.83 15.42
C GLY A 717 -23.11 10.97 16.07
N GLU A 718 -23.47 9.95 16.85
CA GLU A 718 -22.55 8.91 17.35
C GLU A 718 -22.50 7.72 16.39
N LEU A 719 -21.39 6.99 16.42
CA LEU A 719 -21.13 5.85 15.53
C LEU A 719 -21.92 4.59 15.94
N THR A 720 -22.69 4.03 15.02
CA THR A 720 -23.47 2.80 15.25
C THR A 720 -22.58 1.55 15.16
N LYS A 721 -23.12 0.37 15.50
CA LYS A 721 -22.46 -0.93 15.20
C LYS A 721 -22.09 -1.05 13.71
N LEU A 722 -23.00 -0.67 12.82
CA LEU A 722 -22.76 -0.67 11.38
C LEU A 722 -21.64 0.31 11.02
N GLY A 723 -21.66 1.53 11.57
CA GLY A 723 -20.62 2.53 11.32
C GLY A 723 -19.23 2.09 11.77
N ARG A 724 -19.11 1.41 12.91
CA ARG A 724 -17.85 0.83 13.39
C ARG A 724 -17.31 -0.23 12.45
N ARG A 725 -18.17 -1.16 12.01
CA ARG A 725 -17.80 -2.17 11.01
C ARG A 725 -17.42 -1.52 9.67
N MET A 726 -18.07 -0.44 9.28
CA MET A 726 -17.74 0.31 8.06
C MET A 726 -16.37 0.98 8.13
N ALA A 727 -15.99 1.54 9.29
CA ALA A 727 -14.72 2.23 9.49
C ALA A 727 -13.50 1.30 9.42
N GLU A 728 -13.68 0.01 9.73
CA GLU A 728 -12.62 -1.00 9.56
C GLU A 728 -12.24 -1.21 8.08
N PHE A 729 -13.16 -1.00 7.14
CA PHE A 729 -12.84 -1.16 5.72
C PHE A 729 -12.18 0.09 5.15
N PRO A 730 -11.03 -0.04 4.46
CA PRO A 730 -10.44 1.06 3.72
C PRO A 730 -11.20 1.23 2.40
N LEU A 731 -12.48 1.58 2.45
CA LEU A 731 -13.38 1.75 1.29
C LEU A 731 -14.27 2.98 1.52
N ASP A 732 -14.91 3.48 0.46
CA ASP A 732 -15.93 4.53 0.59
C ASP A 732 -17.09 4.01 1.48
N PRO A 733 -17.67 4.84 2.37
CA PRO A 733 -18.82 4.45 3.18
C PRO A 733 -19.97 3.76 2.42
N MET A 734 -20.31 4.19 1.19
CA MET A 734 -21.35 3.53 0.39
C MET A 734 -20.93 2.11 -0.02
N MET A 735 -19.67 1.93 -0.35
CA MET A 735 -19.09 0.65 -0.74
C MET A 735 -18.95 -0.30 0.46
N SER A 736 -18.46 0.20 1.60
CA SER A 736 -18.41 -0.55 2.87
C SER A 736 -19.80 -1.02 3.28
N LYS A 737 -20.84 -0.18 3.12
CA LYS A 737 -22.22 -0.57 3.40
C LYS A 737 -22.72 -1.66 2.44
N ALA A 738 -22.41 -1.58 1.15
CA ALA A 738 -22.80 -2.62 0.18
C ALA A 738 -22.17 -3.98 0.55
N LEU A 739 -20.88 -3.98 0.93
CA LEU A 739 -20.18 -5.18 1.38
C LEU A 739 -20.81 -5.75 2.65
N LEU A 740 -21.10 -4.93 3.66
CA LEU A 740 -21.76 -5.39 4.89
C LEU A 740 -23.20 -5.87 4.65
N ALA A 741 -23.93 -5.24 3.73
CA ALA A 741 -25.29 -5.65 3.39
C ALA A 741 -25.34 -6.98 2.63
N SER A 742 -24.26 -7.34 1.93
CA SER A 742 -24.19 -8.57 1.13
C SER A 742 -24.31 -9.86 1.95
N GLU A 743 -23.97 -9.81 3.25
CA GLU A 743 -24.18 -10.90 4.22
C GLU A 743 -25.65 -11.31 4.31
N LYS A 744 -26.57 -10.33 4.36
CA LYS A 744 -28.02 -10.59 4.44
C LYS A 744 -28.58 -11.26 3.19
N PHE A 745 -27.91 -11.10 2.06
CA PHE A 745 -28.35 -11.61 0.76
C PHE A 745 -27.56 -12.84 0.30
N GLY A 746 -26.58 -13.29 1.07
CA GLY A 746 -25.79 -14.49 0.75
C GLY A 746 -24.83 -14.33 -0.44
N CYS A 747 -24.30 -13.12 -0.68
CA CYS A 747 -23.50 -12.80 -1.88
C CYS A 747 -22.21 -12.00 -1.58
N VAL A 748 -21.55 -12.35 -0.47
CA VAL A 748 -20.36 -11.64 0.03
C VAL A 748 -19.17 -11.79 -0.93
N GLU A 749 -18.94 -12.99 -1.49
CA GLU A 749 -17.81 -13.22 -2.40
C GLU A 749 -17.92 -12.40 -3.68
N GLU A 750 -19.12 -12.31 -4.25
CA GLU A 750 -19.38 -11.56 -5.47
C GLU A 750 -19.27 -10.06 -5.24
N VAL A 751 -19.90 -9.54 -4.18
CA VAL A 751 -19.86 -8.10 -3.86
C VAL A 751 -18.43 -7.67 -3.48
N MET A 752 -17.68 -8.49 -2.76
CA MET A 752 -16.27 -8.22 -2.46
C MET A 752 -15.43 -8.12 -3.73
N THR A 753 -15.66 -9.00 -4.71
CA THR A 753 -14.98 -8.94 -6.01
C THR A 753 -15.35 -7.67 -6.78
N VAL A 754 -16.63 -7.27 -6.76
CA VAL A 754 -17.09 -6.00 -7.34
C VAL A 754 -16.44 -4.79 -6.64
N CYS A 755 -16.38 -4.78 -5.31
CA CYS A 755 -15.73 -3.72 -4.53
C CYS A 755 -14.23 -3.61 -4.83
N ALA A 756 -13.54 -4.74 -4.97
CA ALA A 756 -12.14 -4.77 -5.35
C ALA A 756 -11.91 -4.21 -6.76
N MET A 757 -12.75 -4.61 -7.72
CA MET A 757 -12.69 -4.10 -9.10
C MET A 757 -13.06 -2.60 -9.19
N LEU A 758 -14.01 -2.11 -8.40
CA LEU A 758 -14.32 -0.66 -8.35
C LEU A 758 -13.22 0.16 -7.69
N SER A 759 -12.50 -0.41 -6.72
CA SER A 759 -11.38 0.26 -6.03
C SER A 759 -10.17 0.45 -6.94
N VAL A 760 -10.02 -0.40 -7.95
CA VAL A 760 -9.06 -0.20 -9.03
C VAL A 760 -9.74 0.69 -10.06
N ASN A 761 -9.40 1.97 -10.03
CA ASN A 761 -9.89 3.05 -10.92
C ASN A 761 -10.24 2.59 -12.35
N ASN A 762 -11.08 3.39 -13.03
CA ASN A 762 -11.69 3.19 -14.37
C ASN A 762 -10.76 2.82 -15.57
N SER A 763 -9.50 2.43 -15.37
CA SER A 763 -8.54 1.98 -16.37
C SER A 763 -8.48 0.47 -16.56
N ILE A 764 -9.49 -0.31 -16.14
CA ILE A 764 -9.47 -1.78 -16.35
C ILE A 764 -9.46 -2.11 -17.84
N PHE A 765 -10.31 -1.43 -18.61
CA PHE A 765 -10.42 -1.62 -20.05
C PHE A 765 -9.47 -0.68 -20.80
N TYR A 766 -8.62 -1.26 -21.65
CA TYR A 766 -7.75 -0.52 -22.56
C TYR A 766 -8.45 -0.36 -23.91
N ARG A 767 -8.61 0.88 -24.39
CA ARG A 767 -9.29 1.16 -25.67
C ARG A 767 -8.37 1.96 -26.61
N PRO A 768 -7.39 1.30 -27.25
CA PRO A 768 -6.55 1.95 -28.24
C PRO A 768 -7.38 2.40 -29.45
N LYS A 769 -7.11 3.60 -29.97
CA LYS A 769 -7.90 4.23 -31.06
C LYS A 769 -7.97 3.34 -32.31
N ASP A 770 -6.85 2.72 -32.68
CA ASP A 770 -6.74 1.88 -33.89
C ASP A 770 -7.52 0.55 -33.78
N LYS A 771 -7.66 0.01 -32.56
CA LYS A 771 -8.35 -1.28 -32.30
C LYS A 771 -9.63 -1.08 -31.49
N ALA A 772 -10.23 0.10 -31.53
CA ALA A 772 -11.38 0.46 -30.71
C ALA A 772 -12.57 -0.51 -30.90
N VAL A 773 -12.81 -0.97 -32.13
CA VAL A 773 -13.88 -1.93 -32.43
C VAL A 773 -13.63 -3.30 -31.80
N HIS A 774 -12.40 -3.80 -31.84
CA HIS A 774 -12.03 -5.07 -31.21
C HIS A 774 -12.13 -5.00 -29.69
N ALA A 775 -11.66 -3.89 -29.09
CA ALA A 775 -11.78 -3.64 -27.65
C ALA A 775 -13.25 -3.56 -27.21
N ASP A 776 -14.10 -2.87 -27.99
CA ASP A 776 -15.53 -2.77 -27.70
C ASP A 776 -16.23 -4.13 -27.83
N ASN A 777 -15.82 -4.99 -28.77
CA ASN A 777 -16.36 -6.36 -28.92
C ASN A 777 -15.94 -7.28 -27.77
N ALA A 778 -14.66 -7.25 -27.37
CA ALA A 778 -14.19 -7.99 -26.19
C ALA A 778 -14.98 -7.57 -24.94
N ARG A 779 -15.22 -6.27 -24.78
CA ARG A 779 -16.04 -5.75 -23.67
C ARG A 779 -17.48 -6.24 -23.67
N ILE A 780 -18.12 -6.32 -24.85
CA ILE A 780 -19.48 -6.85 -24.98
C ILE A 780 -19.54 -8.32 -24.58
N ASN A 781 -18.49 -9.10 -24.84
CA ASN A 781 -18.44 -10.50 -24.42
C ASN A 781 -18.50 -10.65 -22.88
N PHE A 782 -17.89 -9.74 -22.12
CA PHE A 782 -17.98 -9.73 -20.66
C PHE A 782 -19.36 -9.34 -20.13
N ALA A 783 -20.13 -8.58 -20.92
CA ALA A 783 -21.49 -8.17 -20.57
C ALA A 783 -22.53 -9.29 -20.84
N ARG A 784 -22.13 -10.42 -21.43
CA ARG A 784 -23.00 -11.59 -21.63
C ARG A 784 -23.40 -12.16 -20.25
N GLY A 785 -24.71 -12.24 -20.00
CA GLY A 785 -25.30 -12.56 -18.69
C GLY A 785 -26.22 -11.46 -18.16
N GLY A 786 -26.08 -10.23 -18.67
CA GLY A 786 -26.94 -9.11 -18.32
C GLY A 786 -26.72 -8.60 -16.90
N GLY A 787 -27.29 -7.42 -16.58
CA GLY A 787 -27.34 -6.92 -15.21
C GLY A 787 -26.33 -5.86 -14.79
N GLY A 788 -25.74 -5.14 -15.76
CA GLY A 788 -25.06 -3.88 -15.51
C GLY A 788 -23.54 -3.94 -15.47
N ASP A 789 -22.93 -2.77 -15.27
CA ASP A 789 -21.48 -2.60 -15.33
C ASP A 789 -20.77 -3.32 -14.17
N HIS A 790 -21.36 -3.32 -12.98
CA HIS A 790 -20.82 -3.99 -11.80
C HIS A 790 -20.65 -5.50 -12.01
N ILE A 791 -21.65 -6.14 -12.63
CA ILE A 791 -21.59 -7.58 -12.96
C ILE A 791 -20.57 -7.83 -14.07
N THR A 792 -20.46 -6.91 -15.03
CA THR A 792 -19.42 -7.00 -16.06
C THR A 792 -18.02 -7.01 -15.44
N LEU A 793 -17.76 -6.17 -14.43
CA LEU A 793 -16.49 -6.16 -13.70
C LEU A 793 -16.21 -7.48 -12.98
N MET A 794 -17.24 -8.07 -12.36
CA MET A 794 -17.14 -9.39 -11.73
C MET A 794 -16.82 -10.49 -12.75
N ASN A 795 -17.49 -10.48 -13.91
CA ASN A 795 -17.25 -11.46 -14.98
C ASN A 795 -15.83 -11.38 -15.52
N VAL A 796 -15.28 -10.17 -15.69
CA VAL A 796 -13.88 -9.97 -16.11
C VAL A 796 -12.93 -10.62 -15.11
N TYR A 797 -13.14 -10.39 -13.81
CA TYR A 797 -12.29 -10.98 -12.77
C TYR A 797 -12.40 -12.50 -12.75
N ASN A 798 -13.62 -13.05 -12.79
CA ASN A 798 -13.84 -14.49 -12.75
C ASN A 798 -13.22 -15.22 -13.95
N GLN A 799 -13.38 -14.69 -15.16
CA GLN A 799 -12.76 -15.30 -16.36
C GLN A 799 -11.22 -15.23 -16.31
N TRP A 800 -10.66 -14.16 -15.72
CA TRP A 800 -9.22 -14.08 -15.50
C TRP A 800 -8.71 -15.09 -14.47
N VAL A 801 -9.50 -15.35 -13.41
CA VAL A 801 -9.21 -16.40 -12.42
C VAL A 801 -9.29 -17.79 -13.07
N GLU A 802 -10.31 -18.06 -13.89
CA GLU A 802 -10.48 -19.34 -14.62
C GLU A 802 -9.32 -19.63 -15.59
N THR A 803 -8.69 -18.59 -16.14
CA THR A 803 -7.51 -18.71 -17.00
C THR A 803 -6.19 -18.73 -16.23
N ASN A 804 -6.23 -19.03 -14.93
CA ASN A 804 -5.06 -19.07 -14.03
C ASN A 804 -4.22 -17.79 -14.06
N TYR A 805 -4.88 -16.63 -14.09
CA TYR A 805 -4.23 -15.32 -14.07
C TYR A 805 -3.32 -15.07 -15.29
N SER A 806 -3.68 -15.62 -16.46
CA SER A 806 -2.89 -15.50 -17.69
C SER A 806 -2.69 -14.04 -18.12
N THR A 807 -1.44 -13.67 -18.41
CA THR A 807 -1.10 -12.37 -19.00
C THR A 807 -1.58 -12.26 -20.44
N GLN A 808 -1.44 -13.34 -21.22
CA GLN A 808 -1.84 -13.38 -22.62
C GLN A 808 -3.35 -13.12 -22.79
N TRP A 809 -4.17 -13.72 -21.93
CA TRP A 809 -5.62 -13.50 -21.92
C TRP A 809 -5.98 -12.02 -21.73
N THR A 810 -5.25 -11.30 -20.88
CA THR A 810 -5.50 -9.87 -20.64
C THR A 810 -5.18 -9.03 -21.88
N TYR A 811 -4.13 -9.36 -22.62
CA TYR A 811 -3.78 -8.68 -23.87
C TYR A 811 -4.81 -8.92 -24.97
N GLU A 812 -5.26 -10.16 -25.13
CA GLU A 812 -6.27 -10.53 -26.14
C GLU A 812 -7.64 -9.87 -25.86
N ASN A 813 -7.99 -9.71 -24.59
CA ASN A 813 -9.27 -9.11 -24.18
C ASN A 813 -9.18 -7.61 -23.88
N PHE A 814 -8.05 -6.95 -24.17
CA PHE A 814 -7.84 -5.52 -23.94
C PHE A 814 -8.07 -5.09 -22.48
N VAL A 815 -7.61 -5.91 -21.52
CA VAL A 815 -7.67 -5.63 -20.08
C VAL A 815 -6.26 -5.34 -19.55
N ILE A 816 -6.13 -4.35 -18.66
CA ILE A 816 -4.83 -3.99 -18.07
C ILE A 816 -4.46 -4.96 -16.95
N MET A 817 -3.43 -5.79 -17.17
CA MET A 817 -2.94 -6.79 -16.21
C MET A 817 -2.61 -6.20 -14.84
N ARG A 818 -1.97 -5.03 -14.78
CA ARG A 818 -1.62 -4.37 -13.51
C ARG A 818 -2.87 -4.07 -12.68
N SER A 819 -3.93 -3.57 -13.32
CA SER A 819 -5.20 -3.28 -12.65
C SER A 819 -5.82 -4.55 -12.06
N LEU A 820 -5.79 -5.67 -12.78
CA LEU A 820 -6.30 -6.94 -12.27
C LEU A 820 -5.46 -7.52 -11.13
N LYS A 821 -4.12 -7.44 -11.21
CA LYS A 821 -3.24 -7.81 -10.10
C LYS A 821 -3.56 -6.99 -8.84
N THR A 822 -3.65 -5.66 -8.96
CA THR A 822 -4.04 -4.82 -7.83
C THR A 822 -5.45 -5.15 -7.32
N ALA A 823 -6.40 -5.48 -8.20
CA ALA A 823 -7.74 -5.87 -7.78
C ALA A 823 -7.72 -7.19 -6.99
N ARG A 824 -6.86 -8.14 -7.39
CA ARG A 824 -6.61 -9.36 -6.63
C ARG A 824 -6.01 -9.07 -5.26
N ASP A 825 -4.98 -8.24 -5.18
CA ASP A 825 -4.34 -7.85 -3.92
C ASP A 825 -5.37 -7.19 -2.97
N VAL A 826 -6.20 -6.28 -3.51
CA VAL A 826 -7.30 -5.64 -2.77
C VAL A 826 -8.31 -6.69 -2.28
N ARG A 827 -8.71 -7.64 -3.14
CA ARG A 827 -9.66 -8.69 -2.79
C ARG A 827 -9.13 -9.59 -1.67
N GLU A 828 -7.88 -10.04 -1.77
CA GLU A 828 -7.21 -10.87 -0.74
C GLU A 828 -7.14 -10.13 0.61
N GLN A 829 -6.92 -8.81 0.60
CA GLN A 829 -6.97 -8.02 1.83
C GLN A 829 -8.37 -7.82 2.37
N LEU A 830 -9.35 -7.56 1.51
CA LEU A 830 -10.75 -7.47 1.92
C LEU A 830 -11.22 -8.79 2.53
N GLU A 831 -10.77 -9.94 2.00
CA GLU A 831 -11.02 -11.25 2.61
C GLU A 831 -10.48 -11.31 4.05
N GLY A 832 -9.23 -10.90 4.28
CA GLY A 832 -8.65 -10.87 5.62
C GLY A 832 -9.36 -9.89 6.58
N LEU A 833 -9.88 -8.77 6.06
CA LEU A 833 -10.66 -7.80 6.84
C LEU A 833 -12.08 -8.30 7.13
N CYS A 834 -12.72 -9.01 6.20
CA CYS A 834 -14.02 -9.65 6.42
C CYS A 834 -13.93 -10.65 7.58
N ASP A 835 -12.83 -11.41 7.67
CA ASP A 835 -12.62 -12.31 8.81
C ASP A 835 -12.52 -11.53 10.12
N ARG A 836 -11.83 -10.38 10.13
CA ARG A 836 -11.70 -9.49 11.31
C ARG A 836 -13.05 -8.93 11.76
N VAL A 837 -13.90 -8.58 10.80
CA VAL A 837 -15.24 -7.99 11.03
C VAL A 837 -16.31 -9.04 11.35
N GLU A 838 -15.95 -10.34 11.33
CA GLU A 838 -16.86 -11.46 11.57
C GLU A 838 -17.95 -11.58 10.49
N LEU A 839 -17.63 -11.30 9.23
CA LEU A 839 -18.54 -11.46 8.08
C LEU A 839 -18.53 -12.90 7.56
N GLU A 840 -19.69 -13.54 7.51
CA GLU A 840 -19.82 -14.88 6.94
C GLU A 840 -19.68 -14.88 5.42
N ARG A 841 -18.67 -15.60 4.92
CA ARG A 841 -18.41 -15.74 3.50
C ARG A 841 -19.46 -16.65 2.86
N THR A 842 -20.36 -16.05 2.10
CA THR A 842 -21.41 -16.73 1.35
C THR A 842 -21.32 -16.35 -0.12
N SER A 843 -21.58 -17.31 -1.02
CA SER A 843 -21.58 -17.11 -2.46
C SER A 843 -22.90 -17.58 -3.05
N ASN A 844 -23.37 -16.81 -4.04
CA ASN A 844 -24.50 -17.16 -4.87
C ASN A 844 -24.16 -16.93 -6.35
N ARG A 845 -23.68 -17.98 -7.01
CA ARG A 845 -23.13 -17.90 -8.37
C ARG A 845 -24.18 -17.79 -9.48
N SER A 846 -25.44 -18.15 -9.21
CA SER A 846 -26.47 -18.28 -10.24
C SER A 846 -27.48 -17.13 -10.26
N ASP A 847 -27.65 -16.40 -9.15
CA ASP A 847 -28.63 -15.32 -9.05
C ASP A 847 -27.97 -13.93 -8.95
N HIS A 848 -28.27 -13.07 -9.93
CA HIS A 848 -27.80 -11.69 -9.97
C HIS A 848 -28.68 -10.71 -9.17
N GLU A 849 -29.89 -11.10 -8.77
CA GLU A 849 -30.79 -10.25 -7.98
C GLU A 849 -30.25 -9.92 -6.57
N PRO A 850 -29.72 -10.88 -5.79
CA PRO A 850 -29.05 -10.62 -4.51
C PRO A 850 -27.92 -9.61 -4.60
N ILE A 851 -27.07 -9.73 -5.62
CA ILE A 851 -25.93 -8.83 -5.86
C ILE A 851 -26.45 -7.40 -6.12
N ARG A 852 -27.48 -7.26 -6.96
CA ARG A 852 -28.10 -5.95 -7.25
C ARG A 852 -28.75 -5.34 -6.01
N LYS A 853 -29.40 -6.15 -5.17
CA LYS A 853 -29.98 -5.70 -3.89
C LYS A 853 -28.90 -5.24 -2.91
N ALA A 854 -27.79 -5.97 -2.78
CA ALA A 854 -26.67 -5.59 -1.92
C ALA A 854 -26.03 -4.27 -2.36
N ILE A 855 -25.77 -4.10 -3.66
CA ILE A 855 -25.26 -2.83 -4.21
C ILE A 855 -26.27 -1.70 -4.00
N CYS A 856 -27.56 -1.96 -4.23
CA CYS A 856 -28.63 -0.99 -3.96
C CYS A 856 -28.67 -0.56 -2.48
N ALA A 857 -28.42 -1.47 -1.54
CA ALA A 857 -28.41 -1.15 -0.11
C ALA A 857 -27.28 -0.18 0.30
N GLY A 858 -26.15 -0.20 -0.41
CA GLY A 858 -25.06 0.76 -0.21
C GLY A 858 -25.26 2.06 -0.99
N TYR A 859 -25.68 1.95 -2.25
CA TYR A 859 -25.75 3.06 -3.21
C TYR A 859 -27.18 3.60 -3.42
N PHE A 860 -28.12 3.34 -2.51
CA PHE A 860 -29.49 3.86 -2.61
C PHE A 860 -29.52 5.40 -2.65
N TYR A 861 -28.48 6.08 -2.16
CA TYR A 861 -28.35 7.55 -2.28
C TYR A 861 -28.12 7.99 -3.73
N ASN A 862 -27.49 7.14 -4.54
CA ASN A 862 -27.07 7.37 -5.92
C ASN A 862 -28.02 6.69 -6.91
N THR A 863 -29.28 7.12 -6.93
CA THR A 863 -30.31 6.57 -7.83
C THR A 863 -30.76 7.58 -8.88
N ALA A 864 -31.06 7.06 -10.07
CA ALA A 864 -31.67 7.83 -11.15
C ALA A 864 -32.85 7.07 -11.77
N LYS A 865 -33.83 7.84 -12.25
CA LYS A 865 -35.02 7.34 -12.94
C LYS A 865 -35.10 7.90 -14.35
N LEU A 866 -35.52 7.07 -15.28
CA LEU A 866 -35.80 7.48 -16.65
C LEU A 866 -37.10 8.28 -16.70
N ASP A 867 -37.01 9.52 -17.18
CA ASP A 867 -38.17 10.38 -17.41
C ASP A 867 -38.86 10.03 -18.74
N ASN A 868 -40.12 10.46 -18.89
CA ASN A 868 -40.91 10.27 -20.12
C ASN A 868 -40.25 10.91 -21.35
N SER A 869 -39.39 11.91 -21.14
CA SER A 869 -38.62 12.61 -22.17
C SER A 869 -37.41 11.83 -22.69
N GLY A 870 -37.11 10.65 -22.11
CA GLY A 870 -35.95 9.82 -22.49
C GLY A 870 -34.63 10.24 -21.82
N HIS A 871 -34.67 11.12 -20.83
CA HIS A 871 -33.50 11.54 -20.03
C HIS A 871 -33.58 10.96 -18.62
N TYR A 872 -32.44 10.64 -18.00
CA TYR A 872 -32.42 10.21 -16.61
C TYR A 872 -32.43 11.43 -15.68
N LYS A 873 -33.16 11.31 -14.57
CA LYS A 873 -33.21 12.31 -13.51
C LYS A 873 -32.86 11.69 -12.17
N THR A 874 -32.03 12.36 -11.36
CA THR A 874 -31.78 11.93 -9.97
C THR A 874 -33.05 12.05 -9.14
N VAL A 875 -33.27 11.12 -8.21
CA VAL A 875 -34.58 11.00 -7.54
C VAL A 875 -34.89 12.19 -6.63
N LYS A 876 -33.92 12.64 -5.81
CA LYS A 876 -34.12 13.74 -4.86
C LYS A 876 -33.99 15.13 -5.47
N LYS A 877 -33.00 15.33 -6.35
CA LYS A 877 -32.66 16.67 -6.88
C LYS A 877 -33.24 16.94 -8.27
N ALA A 878 -33.82 15.93 -8.91
CA ALA A 878 -34.33 16.00 -10.28
C ALA A 878 -33.31 16.56 -11.29
N GLN A 879 -32.01 16.35 -11.04
CA GLN A 879 -30.93 16.76 -11.94
C GLN A 879 -30.89 15.84 -13.15
N SER A 880 -30.73 16.41 -14.33
CA SER A 880 -30.70 15.66 -15.59
C SER A 880 -29.33 15.04 -15.80
N VAL A 881 -29.27 13.72 -15.76
CA VAL A 881 -28.04 12.93 -15.87
C VAL A 881 -28.11 11.99 -17.07
N HIS A 882 -26.96 11.61 -17.60
CA HIS A 882 -26.84 10.70 -18.74
C HIS A 882 -26.01 9.48 -18.37
N ILE A 883 -26.29 8.32 -18.96
CA ILE A 883 -25.38 7.17 -18.81
C ILE A 883 -24.10 7.48 -19.59
N HIS A 884 -22.94 7.21 -18.99
CA HIS A 884 -21.65 7.43 -19.64
C HIS A 884 -21.47 6.50 -20.86
N PRO A 885 -20.95 6.98 -22.01
CA PRO A 885 -20.76 6.18 -23.24
C PRO A 885 -19.99 4.86 -23.07
N SER A 886 -19.16 4.77 -22.03
CA SER A 886 -18.42 3.55 -21.72
C SER A 886 -19.27 2.45 -21.09
N SER A 887 -20.48 2.73 -20.59
CA SER A 887 -21.32 1.73 -19.93
C SER A 887 -21.83 0.67 -20.90
N CYS A 888 -21.89 -0.58 -20.45
CA CYS A 888 -22.48 -1.70 -21.20
C CYS A 888 -23.99 -1.51 -21.41
N LEU A 889 -24.65 -0.68 -20.58
CA LEU A 889 -26.10 -0.46 -20.62
C LEU A 889 -26.58 0.40 -21.80
N ILE A 890 -25.69 1.17 -22.44
CA ILE A 890 -26.06 2.04 -23.58
C ILE A 890 -26.45 1.25 -24.82
N LYS A 891 -25.93 0.02 -24.96
CA LYS A 891 -26.13 -0.83 -26.13
C LYS A 891 -27.30 -1.82 -25.97
N LEU A 892 -28.05 -1.74 -24.87
CA LEU A 892 -29.24 -2.57 -24.66
C LEU A 892 -30.42 -2.02 -25.45
N GLU A 893 -31.19 -2.93 -26.08
CA GLU A 893 -32.44 -2.58 -26.78
C GLU A 893 -33.50 -2.04 -25.81
N GLU A 894 -33.52 -2.53 -24.57
CA GLU A 894 -34.39 -2.04 -23.49
C GLU A 894 -33.59 -1.22 -22.46
N VAL A 895 -33.86 0.08 -22.44
CA VAL A 895 -33.22 1.01 -21.50
C VAL A 895 -33.86 0.88 -20.11
N PRO A 896 -33.11 0.54 -19.05
CA PRO A 896 -33.67 0.27 -17.74
C PRO A 896 -34.24 1.55 -17.10
N ARG A 897 -35.47 1.46 -16.57
CA ARG A 897 -36.18 2.61 -16.01
C ARG A 897 -35.54 3.16 -14.74
N TRP A 898 -35.09 2.28 -13.86
CA TRP A 898 -34.48 2.64 -12.58
C TRP A 898 -33.06 2.11 -12.55
N VAL A 899 -32.12 2.98 -12.19
CA VAL A 899 -30.71 2.66 -12.15
C VAL A 899 -30.06 3.21 -10.90
N VAL A 900 -29.07 2.48 -10.43
CA VAL A 900 -28.11 2.92 -9.42
C VAL A 900 -26.77 3.15 -10.11
N TYR A 901 -26.08 4.22 -9.74
CA TYR A 901 -24.77 4.56 -10.28
C TYR A 901 -23.72 4.62 -9.16
N HIS A 902 -22.49 4.30 -9.50
CA HIS A 902 -21.37 4.38 -8.55
C HIS A 902 -20.95 5.84 -8.34
N GLU A 903 -20.62 6.53 -9.44
CA GLU A 903 -20.11 7.90 -9.43
C GLU A 903 -20.84 8.78 -10.46
N LEU A 904 -20.96 10.08 -10.14
CA LEU A 904 -21.34 11.12 -11.09
C LEU A 904 -20.09 11.88 -11.49
N ALA A 905 -19.77 11.83 -12.78
CA ALA A 905 -18.67 12.58 -13.36
C ALA A 905 -19.22 13.72 -14.22
N PHE A 906 -18.78 14.95 -13.93
CA PHE A 906 -19.04 16.09 -14.79
C PHE A 906 -17.89 16.29 -15.77
N THR A 907 -18.18 16.18 -17.07
CA THR A 907 -17.27 16.56 -18.16
C THR A 907 -17.88 17.69 -18.98
N THR A 908 -18.46 17.39 -20.13
CA THR A 908 -19.31 18.32 -20.91
C THR A 908 -20.76 18.27 -20.46
N LYS A 909 -21.18 17.12 -19.93
CA LYS A 909 -22.50 16.84 -19.37
C LYS A 909 -22.33 16.02 -18.09
N GLU A 910 -23.39 15.93 -17.30
CA GLU A 910 -23.44 15.07 -16.12
C GLU A 910 -23.59 13.61 -16.55
N TYR A 911 -22.54 12.82 -16.36
CA TYR A 911 -22.52 11.40 -16.72
C TYR A 911 -22.48 10.50 -15.47
N MET A 912 -23.38 9.53 -15.44
CA MET A 912 -23.37 8.41 -14.50
C MET A 912 -22.43 7.33 -15.01
N ARG A 913 -21.50 6.89 -14.16
CA ARG A 913 -20.58 5.79 -14.47
C ARG A 913 -20.84 4.59 -13.56
N ASN A 914 -20.49 3.42 -14.07
CA ASN A 914 -20.70 2.10 -13.47
C ASN A 914 -22.14 1.97 -12.98
N VAL A 915 -23.03 1.67 -13.91
CA VAL A 915 -24.48 1.71 -13.70
C VAL A 915 -25.03 0.29 -13.59
N ILE A 916 -26.00 0.10 -12.69
CA ILE A 916 -26.70 -1.17 -12.49
C ILE A 916 -28.23 -0.98 -12.49
N PRO A 917 -28.99 -1.81 -13.22
CA PRO A 917 -30.44 -1.72 -13.24
C PRO A 917 -31.04 -2.26 -11.93
N ILE A 918 -32.05 -1.57 -11.39
CA ILE A 918 -32.72 -1.93 -10.14
C ILE A 918 -34.25 -1.96 -10.30
N LYS A 919 -34.95 -2.67 -9.40
CA LYS A 919 -36.40 -2.57 -9.24
C LYS A 919 -36.73 -1.46 -8.24
N SER A 920 -37.81 -0.70 -8.47
CA SER A 920 -38.22 0.41 -7.59
C SER A 920 -38.62 -0.05 -6.19
N GLU A 921 -39.18 -1.25 -6.07
CA GLU A 921 -39.61 -1.86 -4.79
C GLU A 921 -38.45 -1.99 -3.80
N TRP A 922 -37.24 -2.28 -4.29
CA TRP A 922 -36.06 -2.45 -3.43
C TRP A 922 -35.65 -1.15 -2.73
N LEU A 923 -35.91 0.02 -3.31
CA LEU A 923 -35.60 1.29 -2.65
C LEU A 923 -36.45 1.51 -1.40
N MET A 924 -37.70 1.04 -1.43
CA MET A 924 -38.60 1.11 -0.27
C MET A 924 -38.26 0.05 0.78
N GLU A 925 -37.84 -1.15 0.34
CA GLU A 925 -37.42 -2.24 1.23
C GLU A 925 -36.11 -1.92 1.96
N LEU A 926 -35.11 -1.40 1.24
CA LEU A 926 -33.74 -1.21 1.75
C LEU A 926 -33.52 0.12 2.46
N ALA A 927 -34.27 1.16 2.10
CA ALA A 927 -34.10 2.50 2.66
C ALA A 927 -35.44 3.25 2.88
N PRO A 928 -36.36 2.72 3.72
CA PRO A 928 -37.67 3.32 3.97
C PRO A 928 -37.60 4.68 4.67
N HIS A 929 -36.53 4.95 5.41
CA HIS A 929 -36.26 6.23 6.07
C HIS A 929 -35.87 7.35 5.09
N TYR A 930 -35.29 6.99 3.94
CA TYR A 930 -34.82 7.96 2.94
C TYR A 930 -35.84 8.20 1.84
N TYR A 931 -36.50 7.15 1.34
CA TYR A 931 -37.47 7.23 0.25
C TYR A 931 -38.91 7.18 0.75
N LYS A 932 -39.72 8.13 0.29
CA LYS A 932 -41.18 8.14 0.54
C LYS A 932 -41.92 7.50 -0.63
N THR A 933 -43.04 6.85 -0.36
CA THR A 933 -43.89 6.18 -1.37
C THR A 933 -44.23 7.10 -2.55
N LYS A 934 -44.49 8.39 -2.28
CA LYS A 934 -44.79 9.41 -3.32
C LYS A 934 -43.64 9.70 -4.28
N GLU A 935 -42.39 9.47 -3.88
CA GLU A 935 -41.19 9.75 -4.69
C GLU A 935 -40.82 8.57 -5.59
N VAL A 936 -41.18 7.36 -5.14
CA VAL A 936 -40.92 6.07 -5.83
C VAL A 936 -42.10 5.64 -6.71
N GLU A 937 -43.32 6.08 -6.40
CA GLU A 937 -44.52 5.78 -7.19
C GLU A 937 -44.44 6.35 -8.61
N ASP A 938 -44.57 5.46 -9.57
CA ASP A 938 -44.59 5.80 -10.98
C ASP A 938 -45.92 6.45 -11.39
N ALA A 939 -45.86 7.68 -11.91
CA ALA A 939 -47.05 8.41 -12.36
C ALA A 939 -47.83 7.71 -13.50
N ARG A 940 -47.23 6.72 -14.19
CA ARG A 940 -47.88 5.91 -15.23
C ARG A 940 -48.73 4.76 -14.69
N THR A 941 -48.49 4.28 -13.47
CA THR A 941 -49.26 3.19 -12.85
C THR A 941 -50.59 3.66 -12.28
N LYS A 942 -50.79 4.98 -12.15
CA LYS A 942 -52.12 5.55 -11.96
C LYS A 942 -52.93 5.37 -13.25
N LYS A 943 -53.76 4.32 -13.29
CA LYS A 943 -54.95 4.30 -14.15
C LYS A 943 -55.62 5.67 -13.99
N MET A 944 -55.78 6.40 -15.09
CA MET A 944 -56.57 7.64 -15.09
C MET A 944 -57.88 7.38 -14.34
N PRO A 945 -58.30 8.24 -13.40
CA PRO A 945 -59.63 8.11 -12.84
C PRO A 945 -60.62 8.15 -14.01
N LYS A 946 -61.45 7.11 -14.13
CA LYS A 946 -62.52 7.05 -15.13
C LYS A 946 -63.26 8.39 -15.05
N ALA A 947 -63.24 9.15 -16.13
CA ALA A 947 -64.05 10.35 -16.25
C ALA A 947 -65.49 9.95 -15.96
N VAL A 948 -66.01 10.38 -14.81
CA VAL A 948 -67.43 10.30 -14.51
C VAL A 948 -68.10 11.21 -15.55
N GLY A 949 -68.82 10.59 -16.47
CA GLY A 949 -69.57 11.30 -17.50
C GLY A 949 -70.46 12.34 -16.85
N ARG A 950 -70.44 13.56 -17.38
CA ARG A 950 -71.48 14.56 -17.07
C ARG A 950 -72.84 13.96 -17.43
N PRO A 951 -73.84 13.98 -16.53
CA PRO A 951 -75.22 13.75 -16.96
C PRO A 951 -75.64 14.94 -17.82
N GLY A 952 -76.30 14.63 -18.94
CA GLY A 952 -76.90 15.61 -19.85
C GLY A 952 -78.12 16.30 -19.27
#